data_AF-A0AAE3LSL9-F1
#
_entry.id   AF-A0AAE3LSL9-F1
#
_cell.length_a   1.000
_cell.length_b   1.000
_cell.length_c   1.000
_cell.angle_alpha   90.00
_cell.angle_beta   90.00
_cell.angle_gamma   90.00
#
_symmetry.space_group_name_H-M   'P 1'
#
loop_
_entity.id
_entity.type
_entity.pdbx_description
1 polymer ?
#
loop_
_entity_poly.entity_id
_entity_poly.type
_entity_poly.pdbx_seq_one_letter_code
_entity_poly.pdbx_strand_id
1 'polypeptide(L)'
;MARNDAVQSVTGEIFREGWSRVRGSMQGLNAKKPQMIRAAKGHRAAVFKAIKSGGTHTKAELSNQLEYLTTKSSHIVDSRGVLDGKTTLSGDEIKGLTGRFSSRWDDGFRPKMGHTTHMLMSYPQGTRGEDVRDITAAVCREHFQNDDRNFDYIIAVHEDRAHPHAHIVLNRRSQEGEYFYLGRDHHFNYDDFRLSMVEHAEKVGVRLEATRRLDRGDVTYAPRTKEIYEAKAEGREPVQRERVGSDLDRALAEIATTSKVYLSLSAEATSDNREDISNALFRAGEVLARGGQLQTDGDVYMENQQSFDDLKTSLTDRLNRIESQIQSASEADRPRMEKQLDSALQPVAHLNPVGTASSKLTTAPSDTGVYSETNINKDGVGAMREPETRAQIETALRGTGISSEAVIARVEQGANNAFLEQRWIADDLTKIAETEGLNLERKADLEVAAEKLDQAHVRLGEALQRAEVIKDDGVVLDDGDAEFDAMRENAATETYREAASERLATESGIDRAEATGIAEAERQEAVTDAFNQNMKAMERAGMPASVIGGYTVQMTERAEERIADNPELIQMTREDRREFERLEENLVHTQEFRDGDNDQALQQDRQAEFDAFAAKSPAHAQLASRAWDKLGDDMEKPATYVQADQNNALRADMSDREIVADIDRGVREQFDGRADEYSRFEALSVERNQAGGVVNGAAMGAAFTTLAENRNDADVTTADQRRIDAYLRDTADRYGEQMRDGLARDNQPETDRLNDPDYERDAVQAREFSDARVREFDNAIRPYRTDQAETAEMRRVIEHERTEKIEGPFDGDVDSQTFRDQIERELDDGQLEALRNGDADALENVIDERLDRLYAAKAYLQSDAETANSEATREVVSEIAEEEFDAQRLKTVRADTEKGQTHG
;
A
#
# COMPACT_ATOMS: atom_id res chain seq x y z
N MET A 1 -38.09 -19.50 -19.79
CA MET A 1 -37.15 -18.86 -20.74
C MET A 1 -37.04 -17.41 -20.27
N ALA A 2 -36.20 -17.03 -19.31
CA ALA A 2 -34.76 -17.24 -19.11
C ALA A 2 -33.91 -16.61 -20.23
N ARG A 3 -33.40 -15.41 -19.94
CA ARG A 3 -32.08 -14.81 -20.28
C ARG A 3 -32.08 -13.42 -19.62
N ASN A 4 -31.67 -13.31 -18.35
CA ASN A 4 -30.30 -13.02 -17.89
C ASN A 4 -29.66 -11.86 -18.65
N ASP A 5 -29.75 -10.67 -18.05
CA ASP A 5 -28.81 -9.58 -18.31
C ASP A 5 -28.05 -9.31 -17.00
N ALA A 6 -26.93 -10.01 -16.86
CA ALA A 6 -26.05 -9.96 -15.70
C ALA A 6 -25.22 -8.64 -15.63
N VAL A 7 -25.43 -7.71 -16.56
CA VAL A 7 -24.78 -6.39 -16.56
C VAL A 7 -25.55 -5.39 -15.68
N GLN A 8 -26.86 -5.58 -15.47
CA GLN A 8 -27.66 -4.72 -14.57
C GLN A 8 -27.41 -5.02 -13.08
N SER A 9 -26.97 -6.23 -12.72
CA SER A 9 -26.71 -6.62 -11.33
C SER A 9 -25.33 -6.19 -10.80
N VAL A 10 -24.42 -5.74 -11.67
CA VAL A 10 -23.04 -5.36 -11.27
C VAL A 10 -22.79 -3.85 -11.38
N THR A 11 -23.58 -3.11 -12.15
CA THR A 11 -23.38 -1.65 -12.34
C THR A 11 -24.59 -0.78 -11.99
N GLY A 12 -25.71 -1.37 -11.55
CA GLY A 12 -27.02 -0.71 -11.54
C GLY A 12 -27.48 0.04 -10.27
N GLU A 13 -26.87 -0.17 -9.10
CA GLU A 13 -27.37 0.43 -7.84
C GLU A 13 -26.41 1.40 -7.14
N ILE A 14 -25.15 1.51 -7.57
CA ILE A 14 -24.17 2.42 -6.94
C ILE A 14 -24.24 3.86 -7.51
N PHE A 15 -24.86 4.06 -8.69
CA PHE A 15 -24.94 5.37 -9.35
C PHE A 15 -26.32 6.05 -9.30
N ARG A 16 -27.32 5.48 -8.60
CA ARG A 16 -28.69 6.04 -8.56
C ARG A 16 -29.11 6.71 -7.26
N GLU A 17 -28.32 6.68 -6.20
CA GLU A 17 -28.65 7.41 -4.97
C GLU A 17 -27.44 8.18 -4.41
N GLY A 18 -27.44 9.50 -4.59
CA GLY A 18 -26.89 10.40 -3.58
C GLY A 18 -25.47 10.93 -3.76
N TRP A 19 -25.19 11.64 -4.86
CA TRP A 19 -24.11 12.66 -4.89
C TRP A 19 -24.39 13.88 -3.98
N SER A 20 -25.39 13.80 -3.10
CA SER A 20 -25.64 14.73 -2.00
C SER A 20 -25.30 14.16 -0.60
N ARG A 21 -24.80 12.92 -0.50
CA ARG A 21 -24.31 12.32 0.77
C ARG A 21 -22.79 12.17 0.83
N VAL A 22 -22.08 12.32 -0.29
CA VAL A 22 -20.60 12.34 -0.36
C VAL A 22 -20.06 13.76 -0.07
N ARG A 23 -20.52 14.37 1.02
CA ARG A 23 -19.92 15.61 1.56
C ARG A 23 -19.06 15.36 2.81
N GLY A 24 -19.01 14.11 3.29
CA GLY A 24 -18.19 13.69 4.43
C GLY A 24 -16.81 13.11 4.09
N SER A 25 -16.56 12.69 2.83
CA SER A 25 -15.37 11.88 2.48
C SER A 25 -14.15 12.65 1.96
N MET A 26 -14.20 13.99 1.89
CA MET A 26 -13.13 14.82 1.31
C MET A 26 -12.24 15.55 2.32
N GLN A 27 -12.49 15.42 3.63
CA GLN A 27 -11.81 16.26 4.63
C GLN A 27 -10.30 16.01 4.72
N GLY A 28 -9.81 14.78 4.49
CA GLY A 28 -8.37 14.46 4.48
C GLY A 28 -7.69 14.52 3.10
N LEU A 29 -8.43 14.23 2.02
CA LEU A 29 -7.92 14.24 0.64
C LEU A 29 -7.54 15.66 0.17
N ASN A 30 -8.26 16.68 0.62
CA ASN A 30 -7.94 18.07 0.29
C ASN A 30 -6.59 18.52 0.84
N ALA A 31 -6.17 18.03 2.01
CA ALA A 31 -4.85 18.31 2.58
C ALA A 31 -3.73 17.51 1.86
N LYS A 32 -4.04 16.32 1.35
CA LYS A 32 -3.07 15.42 0.68
C LYS A 32 -2.83 15.77 -0.79
N LYS A 33 -3.84 16.29 -1.50
CA LYS A 33 -3.79 16.63 -2.93
C LYS A 33 -2.60 17.53 -3.30
N PRO A 34 -2.30 18.63 -2.59
CA PRO A 34 -1.12 19.45 -2.88
C PRO A 34 0.20 18.67 -2.76
N GLN A 35 0.31 17.79 -1.77
CA GLN A 35 1.53 17.00 -1.55
C GLN A 35 1.73 15.95 -2.64
N MET A 36 0.66 15.28 -3.07
CA MET A 36 0.73 14.32 -4.18
C MET A 36 1.11 15.01 -5.50
N ILE A 37 0.59 16.22 -5.77
CA ILE A 37 1.01 16.99 -6.94
C ILE A 37 2.51 17.31 -6.87
N ARG A 38 3.01 17.77 -5.71
CA ARG A 38 4.45 18.06 -5.50
C ARG A 38 5.32 16.82 -5.66
N ALA A 39 4.90 15.68 -5.11
CA ALA A 39 5.58 14.39 -5.27
C ALA A 39 5.59 13.93 -6.74
N ALA A 40 4.47 14.07 -7.46
CA ALA A 40 4.40 13.76 -8.90
C ALA A 40 5.28 14.69 -9.75
N LYS A 41 5.48 15.94 -9.31
CA LYS A 41 6.44 16.89 -9.91
C LYS A 41 7.90 16.65 -9.49
N GLY A 42 8.18 15.60 -8.70
CA GLY A 42 9.54 15.19 -8.34
C GLY A 42 10.16 15.99 -7.19
N HIS A 43 9.36 16.70 -6.38
CA HIS A 43 9.85 17.42 -5.20
C HIS A 43 10.47 16.46 -4.16
N ARG A 44 11.36 16.99 -3.31
CA ARG A 44 12.02 16.19 -2.26
C ARG A 44 11.21 16.15 -0.97
N ALA A 45 11.20 14.98 -0.33
CA ALA A 45 10.54 14.80 0.96
C ALA A 45 11.08 15.77 2.02
N ALA A 46 10.19 16.47 2.71
CA ALA A 46 10.50 17.17 3.94
C ALA A 46 11.05 16.17 4.96
N VAL A 47 12.04 16.55 5.76
CA VAL A 47 12.63 15.67 6.80
C VAL A 47 12.60 16.41 8.12
N PHE A 48 11.69 16.00 9.00
CA PHE A 48 11.58 16.44 10.37
C PHE A 48 11.81 15.24 11.30
N LYS A 49 12.67 15.40 12.31
CA LYS A 49 13.02 14.33 13.27
C LYS A 49 13.10 14.90 14.68
N ALA A 50 12.54 14.19 15.66
CA ALA A 50 12.84 14.43 17.06
C ALA A 50 14.07 13.59 17.48
N ILE A 51 15.06 14.24 18.09
CA ILE A 51 16.28 13.62 18.59
C ILE A 51 16.02 13.13 20.01
N LYS A 52 15.80 11.82 20.13
CA LYS A 52 15.26 11.20 21.35
C LYS A 52 16.18 11.26 22.57
N SER A 53 17.49 11.29 22.38
CA SER A 53 18.48 11.49 23.46
C SER A 53 18.90 12.95 23.63
N GLY A 54 18.27 13.88 22.90
CA GLY A 54 18.60 15.29 22.99
C GLY A 54 17.78 16.06 24.02
N GLY A 55 16.93 15.38 24.80
CA GLY A 55 16.28 15.98 25.96
C GLY A 55 17.24 16.10 27.14
N THR A 56 17.26 17.25 27.81
CA THR A 56 18.17 17.52 28.92
C THR A 56 17.42 17.48 30.24
N HIS A 57 17.97 16.79 31.23
CA HIS A 57 17.44 16.65 32.57
C HIS A 57 18.10 17.62 33.56
N THR A 58 19.31 18.09 33.25
CA THR A 58 20.07 18.99 34.12
C THR A 58 20.54 20.25 33.41
N LYS A 59 20.83 21.32 34.18
CA LYS A 59 21.36 22.58 33.63
C LYS A 59 22.74 22.39 32.98
N ALA A 60 23.52 21.43 33.49
CA ALA A 60 24.84 21.09 32.94
C ALA A 60 24.70 20.42 31.57
N GLU A 61 23.79 19.46 31.44
CA GLU A 61 23.46 18.83 30.15
C GLU A 61 23.00 19.85 29.11
N LEU A 62 22.10 20.77 29.49
CA LEU A 62 21.65 21.84 28.59
C LEU A 62 22.79 22.75 28.16
N SER A 63 23.67 23.16 29.09
CA SER A 63 24.80 24.03 28.75
C SER A 63 25.75 23.36 27.77
N ASN A 64 26.07 22.08 27.99
CA ASN A 64 26.95 21.30 27.11
C ASN A 64 26.33 21.12 25.71
N GLN A 65 25.02 20.85 25.65
CA GLN A 65 24.31 20.71 24.39
C GLN A 65 24.31 22.03 23.59
N LEU A 66 24.05 23.16 24.26
CA LEU A 66 24.08 24.47 23.62
C LEU A 66 25.47 24.86 23.12
N GLU A 67 26.51 24.57 23.91
CA GLU A 67 27.91 24.79 23.50
C GLU A 67 28.24 24.00 22.23
N TYR A 68 27.89 22.71 22.20
CA TYR A 68 28.12 21.85 21.04
C TYR A 68 27.40 22.35 19.78
N LEU A 69 26.10 22.66 19.89
CA LEU A 69 25.28 23.03 18.75
C LEU A 69 25.60 24.43 18.20
N THR A 70 25.98 25.38 19.05
CA THR A 70 26.19 26.76 18.62
C THR A 70 27.63 27.07 18.19
N THR A 71 28.54 26.10 18.24
CA THR A 71 29.94 26.30 17.80
C THR A 71 30.09 26.23 16.27
N LYS A 72 29.21 25.50 15.57
CA LYS A 72 29.31 25.23 14.13
C LYS A 72 28.18 25.85 13.30
N SER A 73 27.36 26.71 13.91
CA SER A 73 26.20 27.27 13.25
C SER A 73 26.55 28.36 12.24
N SER A 74 25.90 28.35 11.08
CA SER A 74 25.89 29.49 10.15
C SER A 74 24.85 30.53 10.54
N HIS A 75 23.77 30.13 11.20
CA HIS A 75 22.76 31.03 11.76
C HIS A 75 22.24 30.53 13.12
N ILE A 76 21.99 31.48 14.03
CA ILE A 76 21.30 31.27 15.29
C ILE A 76 20.03 32.13 15.31
N VAL A 77 18.93 31.52 15.76
CA VAL A 77 17.65 32.21 16.00
C VAL A 77 17.15 31.87 17.40
N ASP A 78 16.73 32.88 18.14
CA ASP A 78 16.22 32.77 19.50
C ASP A 78 14.73 33.08 19.56
N SER A 79 13.99 32.37 20.43
CA SER A 79 12.56 32.64 20.67
C SER A 79 12.26 34.10 21.03
N ARG A 80 13.20 34.85 21.62
CA ARG A 80 13.02 36.27 21.97
C ARG A 80 13.71 37.24 21.02
N GLY A 81 14.35 36.74 19.96
CA GLY A 81 15.11 37.53 19.01
C GLY A 81 16.42 38.13 19.53
N VAL A 82 16.82 37.83 20.78
CA VAL A 82 17.97 38.49 21.44
C VAL A 82 19.30 37.99 20.88
N LEU A 83 19.35 36.74 20.43
CA LEU A 83 20.55 36.11 19.89
C LEU A 83 20.53 36.00 18.36
N ASP A 84 19.53 36.60 17.71
CA ASP A 84 19.36 36.53 16.25
C ASP A 84 20.55 37.15 15.52
N GLY A 85 20.91 36.54 14.38
CA GLY A 85 22.00 37.03 13.53
C GLY A 85 23.40 36.63 14.01
N LYS A 86 23.51 35.91 15.14
CA LYS A 86 24.78 35.31 15.57
C LYS A 86 25.06 34.00 14.86
N THR A 87 26.34 33.66 14.78
CA THR A 87 26.83 32.36 14.28
C THR A 87 27.42 31.50 15.39
N THR A 88 27.81 32.12 16.51
CA THR A 88 28.31 31.45 17.73
C THR A 88 27.81 32.16 18.98
N LEU A 89 27.76 31.43 20.11
CA LEU A 89 27.44 32.00 21.43
C LEU A 89 28.65 31.97 22.35
N SER A 90 28.80 33.01 23.17
CA SER A 90 29.76 33.06 24.27
C SER A 90 29.27 32.26 25.48
N GLY A 91 30.20 31.88 26.37
CA GLY A 91 29.86 31.16 27.60
C GLY A 91 28.86 31.89 28.51
N ASP A 92 28.92 33.22 28.56
CA ASP A 92 27.96 34.03 29.32
C ASP A 92 26.56 34.01 28.71
N GLU A 93 26.46 34.00 27.38
CA GLU A 93 25.18 33.90 26.67
C GLU A 93 24.56 32.52 26.82
N ILE A 94 25.37 31.46 26.72
CA ILE A 94 24.93 30.07 27.00
C ILE A 94 24.43 29.97 28.44
N LYS A 95 25.17 30.52 29.41
CA LYS A 95 24.76 30.53 30.82
C LYS A 95 23.44 31.30 31.02
N GLY A 96 23.27 32.44 30.37
CA GLY A 96 22.03 33.21 30.38
C GLY A 96 20.84 32.43 29.81
N LEU A 97 21.05 31.78 28.67
CA LEU A 97 20.06 30.93 28.00
C LEU A 97 19.66 29.71 28.85
N THR A 98 20.63 28.98 29.40
CA THR A 98 20.39 27.87 30.33
C THR A 98 19.64 28.35 31.57
N GLY A 99 19.97 29.53 32.11
CA GLY A 99 19.25 30.15 33.21
C GLY A 99 17.78 30.40 32.88
N ARG A 100 17.51 30.96 31.70
CA ARG A 100 16.16 31.24 31.19
C ARG A 100 15.33 29.97 30.96
N PHE A 101 15.93 28.90 30.43
CA PHE A 101 15.23 27.64 30.24
C PHE A 101 14.89 26.99 31.58
N SER A 102 15.90 26.88 32.44
CA SER A 102 15.77 26.17 33.71
C SER A 102 14.94 26.89 34.76
N SER A 103 14.65 28.19 34.60
CA SER A 103 13.78 28.92 35.53
C SER A 103 12.32 28.44 35.51
N ARG A 104 11.92 27.64 34.52
CA ARG A 104 10.57 27.03 34.44
C ARG A 104 10.54 25.54 34.80
N TRP A 105 11.68 24.98 35.18
CA TRP A 105 11.75 23.60 35.64
C TRP A 105 11.29 23.56 37.10
N ASP A 106 10.48 22.56 37.43
CA ASP A 106 9.99 22.35 38.79
C ASP A 106 10.95 21.41 39.53
N ASP A 107 11.33 21.75 40.76
CA ASP A 107 12.36 21.04 41.54
C ASP A 107 11.92 19.61 41.95
N GLY A 108 10.67 19.21 41.70
CA GLY A 108 10.15 17.85 41.92
C GLY A 108 9.74 17.06 40.67
N PHE A 109 9.65 17.70 39.49
CA PHE A 109 9.14 17.06 38.28
C PHE A 109 10.28 16.53 37.41
N ARG A 110 10.37 15.22 37.20
CA ARG A 110 11.43 14.56 36.41
C ARG A 110 10.83 13.87 35.18
N PRO A 111 10.62 14.58 34.06
CA PRO A 111 9.98 14.03 32.87
C PRO A 111 10.83 12.92 32.22
N LYS A 112 10.17 11.85 31.75
CA LYS A 112 10.81 10.67 31.11
C LYS A 112 11.78 11.03 29.98
N MET A 113 11.43 12.04 29.18
CA MET A 113 12.22 12.47 28.01
C MET A 113 12.94 13.82 28.22
N GLY A 114 13.21 14.20 29.48
CA GLY A 114 13.92 15.44 29.81
C GLY A 114 13.04 16.70 29.76
N HIS A 115 13.55 17.79 30.30
CA HIS A 115 12.89 19.10 30.34
C HIS A 115 12.94 19.84 29.01
N THR A 116 13.93 19.54 28.18
CA THR A 116 14.00 20.01 26.79
C THR A 116 13.69 18.88 25.82
N THR A 117 13.40 19.24 24.58
CA THR A 117 13.44 18.30 23.45
C THR A 117 14.34 18.90 22.38
N HIS A 118 15.05 18.04 21.67
CA HIS A 118 15.89 18.42 20.53
C HIS A 118 15.23 17.90 19.28
N MET A 119 15.02 18.75 18.29
CA MET A 119 14.44 18.42 17.00
C MET A 119 15.39 18.83 15.88
N LEU A 120 15.23 18.23 14.72
CA LEU A 120 16.05 18.45 13.54
C LEU A 120 15.16 18.57 12.30
N MET A 121 15.38 19.62 11.52
CA MET A 121 14.83 19.77 10.18
C MET A 121 15.98 19.70 9.18
N SER A 122 15.93 18.74 8.24
CA SER A 122 16.95 18.56 7.21
C SER A 122 16.40 18.96 5.85
N TYR A 123 17.26 19.58 5.05
CA TYR A 123 16.92 20.11 3.74
C TYR A 123 17.74 19.46 2.62
N PRO A 124 17.27 19.53 1.36
CA PRO A 124 18.02 19.08 0.20
C PRO A 124 19.44 19.66 0.13
N GLN A 125 20.38 18.86 -0.39
CA GLN A 125 21.72 19.37 -0.70
C GLN A 125 21.60 20.55 -1.66
N GLY A 126 22.22 21.68 -1.31
CA GLY A 126 22.17 22.92 -2.10
C GLY A 126 21.19 23.97 -1.59
N THR A 127 20.36 23.68 -0.57
CA THR A 127 19.55 24.70 0.10
C THR A 127 20.45 25.68 0.86
N ARG A 128 20.27 26.99 0.65
CA ARG A 128 21.02 28.06 1.30
C ARG A 128 20.68 28.12 2.79
N GLY A 129 21.69 28.31 3.64
CA GLY A 129 21.50 28.47 5.10
C GLY A 129 20.51 29.56 5.50
N GLU A 130 20.39 30.64 4.73
CA GLU A 130 19.40 31.71 4.96
C GLU A 130 17.95 31.23 4.79
N ASP A 131 17.69 30.39 3.79
CA ASP A 131 16.36 29.82 3.57
C ASP A 131 16.05 28.75 4.64
N VAL A 132 17.05 27.94 5.02
CA VAL A 132 16.92 27.00 6.15
C VAL A 132 16.55 27.74 7.43
N ARG A 133 17.23 28.86 7.72
CA ARG A 133 16.92 29.74 8.86
C ARG A 133 15.49 30.25 8.78
N ASP A 134 15.09 30.82 7.65
CA ASP A 134 13.80 31.48 7.50
C ASP A 134 12.63 30.50 7.57
N ILE A 135 12.76 29.33 6.91
CA ILE A 135 11.77 28.26 6.98
C ILE A 135 11.65 27.75 8.41
N THR A 136 12.77 27.34 9.03
CA THR A 136 12.75 26.75 10.39
C THR A 136 12.19 27.75 11.41
N ALA A 137 12.58 29.02 11.32
CA ALA A 137 12.08 30.06 12.22
C ALA A 137 10.57 30.30 12.03
N ALA A 138 10.07 30.23 10.79
CA ALA A 138 8.64 30.36 10.52
C ALA A 138 7.83 29.19 11.08
N VAL A 139 8.30 27.95 10.88
CA VAL A 139 7.69 26.74 11.46
C VAL A 139 7.68 26.80 13.00
N CYS A 140 8.81 27.12 13.61
CA CYS A 140 8.90 27.24 15.07
C CYS A 140 7.98 28.35 15.61
N ARG A 141 7.84 29.48 14.91
CA ARG A 141 6.93 30.55 15.33
C ARG A 141 5.48 30.09 15.28
N GLU A 142 5.06 29.45 14.19
CA GLU A 142 3.71 28.93 14.02
C GLU A 142 3.31 27.96 15.15
N HIS A 143 4.15 26.96 15.42
CA HIS A 143 3.84 25.92 16.40
C HIS A 143 4.10 26.34 17.86
N PHE A 144 5.11 27.18 18.11
CA PHE A 144 5.59 27.43 19.48
C PHE A 144 5.35 28.85 20.00
N GLN A 145 4.88 29.77 19.15
CA GLN A 145 4.67 31.18 19.50
C GLN A 145 3.38 31.72 18.89
N ASN A 146 2.27 31.40 19.54
CA ASN A 146 0.95 31.93 19.19
C ASN A 146 0.24 32.45 20.45
N ASP A 147 -0.97 32.96 20.27
CA ASP A 147 -1.75 33.58 21.34
C ASP A 147 -2.05 32.62 22.51
N ASP A 148 -2.06 31.31 22.25
CA ASP A 148 -2.38 30.28 23.25
C ASP A 148 -1.13 29.64 23.89
N ARG A 149 0.03 29.70 23.23
CA ARG A 149 1.25 29.02 23.69
C ARG A 149 2.54 29.75 23.30
N ASN A 150 3.41 29.92 24.28
CA ASN A 150 4.72 30.55 24.12
C ASN A 150 5.81 29.70 24.76
N PHE A 151 6.46 28.88 23.95
CA PHE A 151 7.62 28.10 24.36
C PHE A 151 8.93 28.88 24.11
N ASP A 152 9.92 28.67 24.97
CA ASP A 152 11.28 29.13 24.70
C ASP A 152 12.03 28.06 23.89
N TYR A 153 12.65 28.47 22.78
CA TYR A 153 13.44 27.61 21.90
C TYR A 153 14.67 28.35 21.37
N ILE A 154 15.65 27.59 20.88
CA ILE A 154 16.77 28.10 20.10
C ILE A 154 16.98 27.23 18.85
N ILE A 155 17.30 27.88 17.74
CA ILE A 155 17.60 27.24 16.46
C ILE A 155 19.08 27.48 16.13
N ALA A 156 19.79 26.43 15.75
CA ALA A 156 21.15 26.47 15.23
C ALA A 156 21.18 25.80 13.84
N VAL A 157 21.45 26.57 12.79
CA VAL A 157 21.54 26.10 11.40
C VAL A 157 22.95 25.65 11.09
N HIS A 158 23.12 24.43 10.59
CA HIS A 158 24.39 23.81 10.24
C HIS A 158 24.46 23.54 8.74
N GLU A 159 25.59 23.93 8.13
CA GLU A 159 25.94 23.69 6.71
C GLU A 159 27.26 22.89 6.58
N ASP A 160 27.70 22.26 7.67
CA ASP A 160 28.96 21.51 7.75
C ASP A 160 28.89 20.09 7.15
N ARG A 161 27.71 19.71 6.64
CA ARG A 161 27.44 18.42 5.98
C ARG A 161 26.76 18.64 4.63
N ALA A 162 26.70 17.58 3.81
CA ALA A 162 26.09 17.63 2.48
C ALA A 162 24.63 18.12 2.50
N HIS A 163 23.87 17.74 3.53
CA HIS A 163 22.52 18.22 3.77
C HIS A 163 22.52 19.32 4.84
N PRO A 164 22.16 20.57 4.49
CA PRO A 164 22.01 21.62 5.46
C PRO A 164 20.81 21.31 6.38
N HIS A 165 20.96 21.55 7.67
CA HIS A 165 19.97 21.16 8.66
C HIS A 165 19.91 22.16 9.82
N ALA A 166 18.74 22.28 10.44
CA ALA A 166 18.52 23.12 11.60
C ALA A 166 18.27 22.25 12.84
N HIS A 167 19.05 22.48 13.88
CA HIS A 167 18.83 21.93 15.21
C HIS A 167 17.95 22.88 16.01
N ILE A 168 16.87 22.36 16.60
CA ILE A 168 15.92 23.11 17.42
C ILE A 168 15.96 22.54 18.83
N VAL A 169 16.37 23.32 19.82
CA VAL A 169 16.26 22.94 21.24
C VAL A 169 15.11 23.71 21.86
N LEU A 170 14.05 22.99 22.22
CA LEU A 170 12.81 23.53 22.77
C LEU A 170 12.72 23.22 24.26
N ASN A 171 12.41 24.22 25.09
CA ASN A 171 11.98 24.00 26.47
C ASN A 171 10.56 23.44 26.44
N ARG A 172 10.36 22.22 26.95
CA ARG A 172 9.08 21.51 26.78
C ARG A 172 7.94 22.12 27.59
N ARG A 173 8.22 23.02 28.53
CA ARG A 173 7.17 23.74 29.27
C ARG A 173 6.99 25.14 28.69
N SER A 174 5.78 25.46 28.23
CA SER A 174 5.42 26.79 27.76
C SER A 174 5.33 27.78 28.93
N GLN A 175 5.17 29.07 28.62
CA GLN A 175 4.90 30.11 29.62
C GLN A 175 3.54 29.92 30.30
N GLU A 176 2.58 29.39 29.56
CA GLU A 176 1.19 29.14 29.95
C GLU A 176 1.05 27.82 30.72
N GLY A 177 2.11 27.00 30.76
CA GLY A 177 2.17 25.75 31.52
C GLY A 177 1.87 24.49 30.72
N GLU A 178 1.63 24.61 29.41
CA GLU A 178 1.51 23.47 28.50
C GLU A 178 2.82 22.70 28.41
N TYR A 179 2.73 21.38 28.29
CA TYR A 179 3.88 20.50 28.15
C TYR A 179 3.94 19.88 26.75
N PHE A 180 5.05 20.10 26.04
CA PHE A 180 5.28 19.61 24.69
C PHE A 180 5.56 18.11 24.68
N TYR A 181 4.83 17.40 23.84
CA TYR A 181 5.15 16.05 23.37
C TYR A 181 4.64 15.90 21.93
N LEU A 182 5.33 15.07 21.15
CA LEU A 182 4.85 14.65 19.84
C LEU A 182 3.96 13.44 20.04
N GLY A 183 2.74 13.51 19.54
CA GLY A 183 1.76 12.42 19.63
C GLY A 183 0.93 12.34 18.37
N ARG A 184 0.52 11.11 18.03
CA ARG A 184 -0.30 10.80 16.86
C ARG A 184 -1.59 11.64 16.76
N ASP A 185 -2.36 11.69 17.84
CA ASP A 185 -3.63 12.44 17.93
C ASP A 185 -3.47 13.81 18.60
N HIS A 186 -2.24 14.33 18.63
CA HIS A 186 -1.92 15.58 19.28
C HIS A 186 -1.77 16.71 18.25
N HIS A 187 -2.07 17.94 18.66
CA HIS A 187 -1.84 19.13 17.81
C HIS A 187 -0.34 19.42 17.58
N PHE A 188 0.54 18.73 18.30
CA PHE A 188 1.93 18.54 17.91
C PHE A 188 2.12 17.11 17.39
N ASN A 189 2.07 16.95 16.08
CA ASN A 189 2.35 15.69 15.40
C ASN A 189 3.35 15.91 14.25
N TYR A 190 4.00 14.83 13.81
CA TYR A 190 5.07 14.89 12.81
C TYR A 190 4.61 15.47 11.46
N ASP A 191 3.36 15.23 11.09
CA ASP A 191 2.80 15.65 9.81
C ASP A 191 2.59 17.15 9.74
N ASP A 192 2.06 17.74 10.80
CA ASP A 192 1.87 19.19 10.87
C ASP A 192 3.22 19.91 10.74
N PHE A 193 4.27 19.39 11.38
CA PHE A 193 5.62 19.93 11.22
C PHE A 193 6.15 19.76 9.78
N ARG A 194 5.96 18.59 9.14
CA ARG A 194 6.37 18.37 7.75
C ARG A 194 5.60 19.27 6.78
N LEU A 195 4.30 19.41 6.99
CA LEU A 195 3.41 20.23 6.17
C LEU A 195 3.77 21.71 6.30
N SER A 196 3.91 22.22 7.52
CA SER A 196 4.37 23.58 7.79
C SER A 196 5.75 23.82 7.15
N MET A 197 6.66 22.84 7.21
CA MET A 197 7.96 22.93 6.56
C MET A 197 7.83 23.09 5.03
N VAL A 198 6.92 22.37 4.37
CA VAL A 198 6.63 22.52 2.93
C VAL A 198 6.02 23.90 2.63
N GLU A 199 5.04 24.34 3.42
CA GLU A 199 4.35 25.61 3.19
C GLU A 199 5.26 26.83 3.35
N HIS A 200 6.16 26.82 4.33
CA HIS A 200 7.15 27.89 4.49
C HIS A 200 8.32 27.77 3.50
N ALA A 201 8.69 26.55 3.10
CA ALA A 201 9.68 26.34 2.03
C ALA A 201 9.22 26.92 0.69
N GLU A 202 7.94 26.76 0.36
CA GLU A 202 7.35 27.32 -0.86
C GLU A 202 7.48 28.85 -0.92
N LYS A 203 7.33 29.55 0.21
CA LYS A 203 7.44 31.02 0.28
C LYS A 203 8.84 31.55 -0.06
N VAL A 204 9.86 30.72 0.13
CA VAL A 204 11.27 31.04 -0.21
C VAL A 204 11.76 30.27 -1.44
N GLY A 205 10.87 29.57 -2.13
CA GLY A 205 11.14 28.86 -3.38
C GLY A 205 11.86 27.51 -3.23
N VAL A 206 11.93 26.93 -2.03
CA VAL A 206 12.54 25.61 -1.80
C VAL A 206 11.50 24.50 -2.09
N ARG A 207 11.85 23.55 -2.96
CA ARG A 207 10.96 22.47 -3.44
C ARG A 207 10.89 21.30 -2.45
N LEU A 208 9.89 21.31 -1.58
CA LEU A 208 9.61 20.21 -0.65
C LEU A 208 8.23 19.57 -0.90
N GLU A 209 8.05 18.36 -0.40
CA GLU A 209 6.77 17.63 -0.32
C GLU A 209 6.67 16.82 0.98
N ALA A 210 5.45 16.59 1.48
CA ALA A 210 5.22 15.93 2.78
C ALA A 210 4.60 14.52 2.68
N THR A 211 4.57 13.90 1.50
CA THR A 211 4.08 12.52 1.33
C THR A 211 4.96 11.50 2.06
N ARG A 212 4.44 10.28 2.24
CA ARG A 212 5.14 9.15 2.86
C ARG A 212 5.95 8.35 1.84
N ARG A 213 6.72 7.38 2.32
CA ARG A 213 7.45 6.40 1.49
C ARG A 213 6.49 5.59 0.60
N LEU A 214 5.46 4.99 1.20
CA LEU A 214 4.44 4.23 0.49
C LEU A 214 3.66 5.08 -0.52
N ASP A 215 3.44 6.37 -0.22
CA ASP A 215 2.78 7.29 -1.16
C ASP A 215 3.61 7.54 -2.44
N ARG A 216 4.89 7.17 -2.42
CA ARG A 216 5.83 7.26 -3.53
C ARG A 216 6.27 5.88 -4.05
N GLY A 217 5.68 4.79 -3.59
CA GLY A 217 6.00 3.43 -4.05
C GLY A 217 7.26 2.82 -3.41
N ASP A 218 7.75 3.37 -2.31
CA ASP A 218 8.87 2.80 -1.55
C ASP A 218 8.36 1.76 -0.55
N VAL A 219 8.52 0.49 -0.89
CA VAL A 219 8.12 -0.68 -0.11
C VAL A 219 9.09 -1.04 1.02
N THR A 220 10.16 -0.25 1.25
CA THR A 220 11.16 -0.53 2.29
C THR A 220 10.98 0.32 3.54
N TYR A 221 11.48 -0.17 4.68
CA TYR A 221 11.69 0.65 5.86
C TYR A 221 12.98 1.46 5.76
N ALA A 222 13.05 2.55 6.52
CA ALA A 222 14.28 3.32 6.62
C ALA A 222 15.43 2.45 7.19
N PRO A 223 16.68 2.65 6.72
CA PRO A 223 17.84 2.02 7.32
C PRO A 223 17.95 2.37 8.80
N ARG A 224 18.39 1.40 9.60
CA ARG A 224 18.69 1.56 11.02
C ARG A 224 19.82 2.54 11.24
N THR A 225 19.90 3.12 12.45
CA THR A 225 20.95 4.09 12.74
C THR A 225 22.34 3.44 12.69
N LYS A 226 22.46 2.23 13.25
CA LYS A 226 23.67 1.40 13.17
C LYS A 226 24.11 1.14 11.72
N GLU A 227 23.17 0.71 10.87
CA GLU A 227 23.43 0.45 9.45
C GLU A 227 23.90 1.70 8.70
N ILE A 228 23.34 2.89 9.00
CA ILE A 228 23.80 4.15 8.42
C ILE A 228 25.27 4.43 8.79
N TYR A 229 25.65 4.16 10.04
CA TYR A 229 27.02 4.37 10.50
C TYR A 229 27.99 3.34 9.93
N GLU A 230 27.60 2.06 9.87
CA GLU A 230 28.40 0.98 9.27
C GLU A 230 28.60 1.22 7.78
N ALA A 231 27.53 1.51 7.04
CA ALA A 231 27.59 1.86 5.63
C ALA A 231 28.54 3.05 5.38
N LYS A 232 28.45 4.08 6.22
CA LYS A 232 29.34 5.25 6.14
C LYS A 232 30.80 4.91 6.45
N ALA A 233 31.06 4.05 7.43
CA ALA A 233 32.42 3.61 7.77
C ALA A 233 33.04 2.79 6.63
N GLU A 234 32.22 2.02 5.92
CA GLU A 234 32.60 1.16 4.80
C GLU A 234 32.59 1.89 3.45
N GLY A 235 32.06 3.11 3.38
CA GLY A 235 31.95 3.89 2.15
C GLY A 235 30.91 3.34 1.16
N ARG A 236 29.89 2.64 1.66
CA ARG A 236 28.76 2.13 0.89
C ARG A 236 27.47 2.90 1.23
N GLU A 237 26.46 2.76 0.38
CA GLU A 237 25.11 3.28 0.69
C GLU A 237 24.43 2.41 1.77
N PRO A 238 23.65 3.00 2.68
CA PRO A 238 22.87 2.25 3.65
C PRO A 238 21.83 1.36 2.95
N VAL A 239 21.78 0.10 3.35
CA VAL A 239 20.82 -0.88 2.88
C VAL A 239 19.49 -0.62 3.57
N GLN A 240 18.43 -0.52 2.78
CA GLN A 240 17.05 -0.38 3.28
C GLN A 240 16.52 -1.76 3.68
N ARG A 241 15.65 -1.80 4.70
CA ARG A 241 15.07 -3.07 5.18
C ARG A 241 13.81 -3.38 4.39
N GLU A 242 13.76 -4.57 3.81
CA GLU A 242 12.58 -5.03 3.07
C GLU A 242 11.41 -5.28 4.02
N ARG A 243 10.19 -4.99 3.54
CA ARG A 243 8.96 -5.49 4.15
C ARG A 243 8.79 -6.95 3.71
N VAL A 244 8.40 -7.82 4.63
CA VAL A 244 8.14 -9.24 4.35
C VAL A 244 6.75 -9.64 4.86
N GLY A 245 6.23 -10.77 4.36
CA GLY A 245 4.95 -11.34 4.81
C GLY A 245 3.79 -10.34 4.78
N SER A 246 3.01 -10.31 5.86
CA SER A 246 1.80 -9.48 5.98
C SER A 246 2.07 -7.97 5.88
N ASP A 247 3.25 -7.51 6.30
CA ASP A 247 3.65 -6.09 6.19
C ASP A 247 3.88 -5.70 4.73
N LEU A 248 4.43 -6.60 3.92
CA LEU A 248 4.61 -6.38 2.48
C LEU A 248 3.26 -6.35 1.77
N ASP A 249 2.38 -7.31 2.04
CA ASP A 249 1.05 -7.39 1.44
C ASP A 249 0.24 -6.11 1.71
N ARG A 250 0.30 -5.62 2.95
CA ARG A 250 -0.36 -4.37 3.36
C ARG A 250 0.23 -3.15 2.64
N ALA A 251 1.56 -3.06 2.54
CA ALA A 251 2.24 -1.99 1.83
C ALA A 251 1.89 -1.98 0.32
N LEU A 252 1.87 -3.15 -0.32
CA LEU A 252 1.49 -3.27 -1.74
C LEU A 252 0.04 -2.89 -1.98
N ALA A 253 -0.88 -3.30 -1.10
CA ALA A 253 -2.29 -2.91 -1.18
C ALA A 253 -2.47 -1.38 -1.04
N GLU A 254 -1.69 -0.74 -0.15
CA GLU A 254 -1.71 0.70 0.05
C GLU A 254 -1.12 1.48 -1.15
N ILE A 255 -0.04 0.97 -1.76
CA ILE A 255 0.53 1.54 -2.99
C ILE A 255 -0.46 1.41 -4.15
N ALA A 256 -1.12 0.26 -4.30
CA ALA A 256 -2.15 0.06 -5.32
C ALA A 256 -3.33 1.03 -5.14
N THR A 257 -3.75 1.26 -3.90
CA THR A 257 -4.76 2.28 -3.57
C THR A 257 -4.28 3.67 -3.91
N THR A 258 -3.02 4.01 -3.57
CA THR A 258 -2.44 5.32 -3.84
C THR A 258 -2.29 5.59 -5.34
N SER A 259 -1.92 4.58 -6.14
CA SER A 259 -1.90 4.65 -7.60
C SER A 259 -3.25 5.10 -8.16
N LYS A 260 -4.36 4.50 -7.67
CA LYS A 260 -5.72 4.90 -8.07
C LYS A 260 -6.02 6.35 -7.71
N VAL A 261 -5.56 6.84 -6.56
CA VAL A 261 -5.71 8.25 -6.15
C VAL A 261 -4.96 9.19 -7.10
N TYR A 262 -3.71 8.88 -7.49
CA TYR A 262 -2.97 9.67 -8.49
C TYR A 262 -3.72 9.73 -9.83
N LEU A 263 -4.25 8.60 -10.30
CA LEU A 263 -5.03 8.55 -11.56
C LEU A 263 -6.34 9.33 -11.47
N SER A 264 -7.04 9.27 -10.33
CA SER A 264 -8.25 10.08 -10.10
C SER A 264 -7.95 11.58 -10.08
N LEU A 265 -6.87 11.99 -9.41
CA LEU A 265 -6.43 13.39 -9.41
C LEU A 265 -5.98 13.86 -10.80
N SER A 266 -5.40 12.97 -11.61
CA SER A 266 -5.07 13.25 -13.02
C SER A 266 -6.35 13.52 -13.83
N ALA A 267 -7.37 12.67 -13.72
CA ALA A 267 -8.65 12.87 -14.40
C ALA A 267 -9.36 14.18 -13.99
N GLU A 268 -9.27 14.54 -12.71
CA GLU A 268 -9.74 15.83 -12.21
C GLU A 268 -8.93 16.99 -12.82
N ALA A 269 -7.60 16.91 -12.81
CA ALA A 269 -6.73 17.94 -13.40
C ALA A 269 -6.95 18.10 -14.91
N THR A 270 -7.26 17.01 -15.64
CA THR A 270 -7.65 17.06 -17.06
C THR A 270 -8.96 17.83 -17.24
N SER A 271 -9.97 17.55 -16.39
CA SER A 271 -11.26 18.26 -16.41
C SER A 271 -11.09 19.76 -16.13
N ASP A 272 -10.14 20.12 -15.27
CA ASP A 272 -9.78 21.50 -14.92
C ASP A 272 -8.80 22.17 -15.93
N ASN A 273 -8.48 21.51 -17.05
CA ASN A 273 -7.56 22.01 -18.08
C ASN A 273 -6.12 22.30 -17.56
N ARG A 274 -5.67 21.54 -16.55
CA ARG A 274 -4.33 21.58 -15.96
C ARG A 274 -3.48 20.41 -16.48
N GLU A 275 -3.14 20.46 -17.77
CA GLU A 275 -2.44 19.39 -18.48
C GLU A 275 -1.07 19.02 -17.88
N ASP A 276 -0.29 19.99 -17.39
CA ASP A 276 1.01 19.77 -16.76
C ASP A 276 0.87 18.91 -15.48
N ILE A 277 -0.10 19.28 -14.63
CA ILE A 277 -0.41 18.57 -13.39
C ILE A 277 -1.02 17.20 -13.71
N SER A 278 -1.94 17.14 -14.67
CA SER A 278 -2.55 15.87 -15.10
C SER A 278 -1.51 14.88 -15.59
N ASN A 279 -0.58 15.32 -16.46
CA ASN A 279 0.48 14.47 -16.98
C ASN A 279 1.43 13.98 -15.88
N ALA A 280 1.81 14.84 -14.92
CA ALA A 280 2.64 14.45 -13.80
C ALA A 280 1.95 13.39 -12.92
N LEU A 281 0.68 13.64 -12.56
CA LEU A 281 -0.12 12.72 -11.75
C LEU A 281 -0.39 11.39 -12.47
N PHE A 282 -0.66 11.42 -13.78
CA PHE A 282 -0.87 10.22 -14.58
C PHE A 282 0.37 9.33 -14.59
N ARG A 283 1.54 9.92 -14.87
CA ARG A 283 2.84 9.20 -14.82
C ARG A 283 3.10 8.62 -13.44
N ALA A 284 2.83 9.39 -12.38
CA ALA A 284 2.98 8.90 -11.01
C ALA A 284 2.07 7.69 -10.74
N GLY A 285 0.80 7.76 -11.15
CA GLY A 285 -0.14 6.64 -11.06
C GLY A 285 0.33 5.39 -11.80
N GLU A 286 0.81 5.55 -13.04
CA GLU A 286 1.35 4.43 -13.85
C GLU A 286 2.60 3.80 -13.23
N VAL A 287 3.55 4.61 -12.73
CA VAL A 287 4.77 4.12 -12.09
C VAL A 287 4.41 3.25 -10.88
N LEU A 288 3.51 3.73 -10.02
CA LEU A 288 3.06 2.98 -8.85
C LEU A 288 2.28 1.71 -9.23
N ALA A 289 1.44 1.76 -10.28
CA ALA A 289 0.68 0.61 -10.75
C ALA A 289 1.58 -0.55 -11.24
N ARG A 290 2.79 -0.23 -11.70
CA ARG A 290 3.81 -1.20 -12.14
C ARG A 290 4.77 -1.62 -11.01
N GLY A 291 4.48 -1.24 -9.76
CA GLY A 291 5.34 -1.51 -8.60
C GLY A 291 6.62 -0.65 -8.55
N GLY A 292 6.67 0.44 -9.32
CA GLY A 292 7.81 1.37 -9.35
C GLY A 292 7.74 2.44 -8.27
N GLN A 293 8.87 3.10 -8.02
CA GLN A 293 9.00 4.22 -7.09
C GLN A 293 9.07 5.57 -7.82
N LEU A 294 8.37 6.58 -7.32
CA LEU A 294 8.46 7.95 -7.83
C LEU A 294 9.87 8.51 -7.65
N GLN A 295 10.41 9.07 -8.72
CA GLN A 295 11.75 9.64 -8.74
C GLN A 295 11.71 11.13 -8.41
N THR A 296 12.71 11.61 -7.68
CA THR A 296 12.94 13.05 -7.50
C THR A 296 13.77 13.58 -8.66
N ASP A 297 13.45 14.76 -9.18
CA ASP A 297 14.21 15.36 -10.29
C ASP A 297 15.54 16.01 -9.85
N GLY A 298 15.71 16.21 -8.54
CA GLY A 298 16.97 16.64 -7.92
C GLY A 298 17.08 18.14 -7.70
N ASP A 299 16.16 18.93 -8.26
CA ASP A 299 16.13 20.37 -8.13
C ASP A 299 15.75 20.82 -6.72
N VAL A 300 16.47 21.84 -6.24
CA VAL A 300 16.32 22.35 -4.86
C VAL A 300 15.43 23.58 -4.82
N TYR A 301 15.69 24.50 -5.76
CA TYR A 301 14.95 25.74 -5.89
C TYR A 301 14.01 25.64 -7.06
N MET A 302 12.87 26.31 -6.95
CA MET A 302 12.10 26.66 -8.11
C MET A 302 13.01 27.53 -9.00
N GLU A 303 13.28 27.11 -10.23
CA GLU A 303 14.01 27.95 -11.18
C GLU A 303 13.32 29.33 -11.26
N ASN A 304 14.06 30.39 -11.61
CA ASN A 304 13.52 31.73 -11.87
C ASN A 304 12.49 31.79 -13.04
N GLN A 305 11.80 30.70 -13.34
CA GLN A 305 10.52 30.62 -14.03
C GLN A 305 9.34 30.83 -13.06
N GLN A 306 9.46 31.74 -12.09
CA GLN A 306 8.23 32.40 -11.63
C GLN A 306 7.57 33.03 -12.86
N SER A 307 6.28 32.73 -13.06
CA SER A 307 5.32 33.45 -13.91
C SER A 307 4.68 32.69 -15.09
N PHE A 308 4.49 31.37 -15.04
CA PHE A 308 3.48 30.75 -15.92
C PHE A 308 2.45 29.92 -15.15
N ASP A 309 2.88 28.99 -14.32
CA ASP A 309 1.96 28.11 -13.59
C ASP A 309 1.24 28.84 -12.44
N ASP A 310 1.94 29.74 -11.73
CA ASP A 310 1.32 30.61 -10.71
C ASP A 310 0.40 31.66 -11.34
N LEU A 311 0.75 32.16 -12.52
CA LEU A 311 -0.13 33.02 -13.31
C LEU A 311 -1.36 32.25 -13.78
N LYS A 312 -1.23 30.98 -14.16
CA LYS A 312 -2.33 30.12 -14.60
C LYS A 312 -3.27 29.80 -13.45
N THR A 313 -2.75 29.38 -12.29
CA THR A 313 -3.56 29.14 -11.08
C THR A 313 -4.27 30.43 -10.64
N SER A 314 -3.54 31.56 -10.57
CA SER A 314 -4.15 32.85 -10.21
C SER A 314 -5.18 33.31 -11.23
N LEU A 315 -4.95 33.04 -12.53
CA LEU A 315 -5.91 33.33 -13.59
C LEU A 315 -7.16 32.48 -13.42
N THR A 316 -7.03 31.16 -13.24
CA THR A 316 -8.16 30.24 -13.00
C THR A 316 -8.99 30.67 -11.78
N ASP A 317 -8.35 31.00 -10.66
CA ASP A 317 -9.06 31.47 -9.46
C ASP A 317 -9.82 32.79 -9.68
N ARG A 318 -9.24 33.69 -10.49
CA ARG A 318 -9.91 34.95 -10.87
C ARG A 318 -11.06 34.70 -11.83
N LEU A 319 -10.89 33.79 -12.80
CA LEU A 319 -11.94 33.43 -13.76
C LEU A 319 -13.14 32.81 -13.04
N ASN A 320 -12.91 31.84 -12.14
CA ASN A 320 -13.98 31.23 -11.34
C ASN A 320 -14.77 32.26 -10.52
N ARG A 321 -14.07 33.28 -9.98
CA ARG A 321 -14.72 34.37 -9.23
C ARG A 321 -15.58 35.26 -10.12
N ILE A 322 -15.10 35.59 -11.33
CA ILE A 322 -15.85 36.38 -12.31
C ILE A 322 -17.05 35.59 -12.81
N GLU A 323 -16.91 34.29 -13.10
CA GLU A 323 -18.01 33.43 -13.52
C GLU A 323 -19.11 33.32 -12.46
N SER A 324 -18.74 33.21 -11.18
CA SER A 324 -19.70 33.25 -10.08
C SER A 324 -20.46 34.58 -10.02
N GLN A 325 -19.79 35.70 -10.27
CA GLN A 325 -20.43 37.02 -10.35
C GLN A 325 -21.41 37.10 -11.53
N ILE A 326 -21.02 36.59 -12.71
CA ILE A 326 -21.86 36.53 -13.92
C ILE A 326 -23.11 35.70 -13.68
N GLN A 327 -22.99 34.53 -13.04
CA GLN A 327 -24.13 33.67 -12.71
C GLN A 327 -25.12 34.37 -11.77
N SER A 328 -24.61 35.16 -10.81
CA SER A 328 -25.45 35.94 -9.88
C SER A 328 -26.03 37.23 -10.46
N ALA A 329 -25.58 37.66 -11.64
CA ALA A 329 -26.04 38.88 -12.29
C ALA A 329 -27.47 38.76 -12.81
N SER A 330 -28.14 39.91 -12.95
CA SER A 330 -29.47 40.03 -13.57
C SER A 330 -29.41 39.59 -15.05
N GLU A 331 -30.53 39.17 -15.63
CA GLU A 331 -30.59 38.77 -17.05
C GLU A 331 -30.23 39.93 -18.00
N ALA A 332 -30.46 41.19 -17.59
CA ALA A 332 -30.08 42.38 -18.35
C ALA A 332 -28.58 42.69 -18.28
N ASP A 333 -27.93 42.46 -17.13
CA ASP A 333 -26.51 42.80 -16.92
C ASP A 333 -25.56 41.68 -17.34
N ARG A 334 -26.03 40.42 -17.29
CA ARG A 334 -25.21 39.23 -17.54
C ARG A 334 -24.52 39.24 -18.92
N PRO A 335 -25.21 39.52 -20.05
CA PRO A 335 -24.57 39.50 -21.37
C PRO A 335 -23.42 40.51 -21.51
N ARG A 336 -23.53 41.67 -20.84
CA ARG A 336 -22.47 42.69 -20.83
C ARG A 336 -21.24 42.17 -20.09
N MET A 337 -21.42 41.49 -18.95
CA MET A 337 -20.31 40.92 -18.17
C MET A 337 -19.66 39.74 -18.89
N GLU A 338 -20.45 38.89 -19.56
CA GLU A 338 -19.94 37.79 -20.39
C GLU A 338 -19.10 38.30 -21.56
N LYS A 339 -19.60 39.31 -22.29
CA LYS A 339 -18.84 39.96 -23.36
C LYS A 339 -17.53 40.60 -22.86
N GLN A 340 -17.54 41.18 -21.65
CA GLN A 340 -16.33 41.74 -21.04
C GLN A 340 -15.31 40.65 -20.65
N LEU A 341 -15.76 39.53 -20.11
CA LEU A 341 -14.92 38.39 -19.78
C LEU A 341 -14.27 37.82 -21.04
N ASP A 342 -15.06 37.54 -22.07
CA ASP A 342 -14.56 36.96 -23.33
C ASP A 342 -13.58 37.91 -24.05
N SER A 343 -13.86 39.22 -24.03
CA SER A 343 -12.93 40.23 -24.55
C SER A 343 -11.60 40.26 -23.78
N ALA A 344 -11.63 40.01 -22.46
CA ALA A 344 -10.44 39.93 -21.64
C ALA A 344 -9.66 38.62 -21.84
N LEU A 345 -10.35 37.53 -22.20
CA LEU A 345 -9.76 36.22 -22.50
C LEU A 345 -9.15 36.12 -23.90
N GLN A 346 -9.67 36.87 -24.87
CA GLN A 346 -9.24 36.82 -26.26
C GLN A 346 -7.71 37.03 -26.47
N PRO A 347 -7.03 38.01 -25.83
CA PRO A 347 -5.57 38.18 -25.97
C PRO A 347 -4.75 37.00 -25.46
N VAL A 348 -5.31 36.24 -24.52
CA VAL A 348 -4.66 35.07 -23.89
C VAL A 348 -5.20 33.75 -24.41
N ALA A 349 -5.94 33.73 -25.52
CA ALA A 349 -6.52 32.52 -26.10
C ALA A 349 -5.47 31.42 -26.39
N HIS A 350 -4.24 31.80 -26.73
CA HIS A 350 -3.11 30.89 -26.95
C HIS A 350 -2.66 30.15 -25.67
N LEU A 351 -3.08 30.61 -24.49
CA LEU A 351 -2.85 29.97 -23.19
C LEU A 351 -3.97 28.97 -22.84
N ASN A 352 -4.91 28.74 -23.75
CA ASN A 352 -6.06 27.85 -23.62
C ASN A 352 -6.92 28.08 -22.35
N PRO A 353 -7.37 29.31 -22.04
CA PRO A 353 -8.07 29.62 -20.79
C PRO A 353 -9.45 28.94 -20.65
N VAL A 354 -10.06 28.49 -21.74
CA VAL A 354 -11.37 27.79 -21.77
C VAL A 354 -11.27 26.44 -22.49
N GLY A 355 -10.10 25.79 -22.40
CA GLY A 355 -9.85 24.48 -23.00
C GLY A 355 -9.88 24.50 -24.53
N THR A 356 -10.41 23.43 -25.14
CA THR A 356 -10.47 23.23 -26.60
C THR A 356 -11.27 24.31 -27.34
N ALA A 357 -12.16 25.02 -26.63
CA ALA A 357 -12.95 26.11 -27.18
C ALA A 357 -12.16 27.43 -27.31
N SER A 358 -10.94 27.52 -26.78
CA SER A 358 -10.15 28.76 -26.75
C SER A 358 -9.82 29.31 -28.14
N SER A 359 -9.74 28.47 -29.16
CA SER A 359 -9.58 28.90 -30.57
C SER A 359 -10.75 29.78 -31.05
N LYS A 360 -11.96 29.52 -30.53
CA LYS A 360 -13.19 30.25 -30.88
C LYS A 360 -13.24 31.66 -30.30
N LEU A 361 -12.45 31.97 -29.26
CA LEU A 361 -12.30 33.34 -28.73
C LEU A 361 -11.71 34.31 -29.76
N THR A 362 -10.93 33.78 -30.71
CA THR A 362 -10.30 34.56 -31.79
C THR A 362 -11.03 34.44 -33.13
N THR A 363 -12.03 33.57 -33.22
CA THR A 363 -12.81 33.34 -34.43
C THR A 363 -14.00 34.29 -34.44
N ALA A 364 -14.29 34.93 -35.59
CA ALA A 364 -15.47 35.77 -35.75
C ALA A 364 -16.75 34.97 -35.46
N PRO A 365 -17.81 35.61 -34.91
CA PRO A 365 -19.12 34.96 -34.78
C PRO A 365 -19.68 34.64 -36.17
N SER A 366 -20.71 33.81 -36.22
CA SER A 366 -21.37 33.41 -37.47
C SER A 366 -21.90 34.62 -38.25
N ASP A 367 -21.97 34.56 -39.58
CA ASP A 367 -22.45 35.70 -40.37
C ASP A 367 -23.98 35.93 -40.27
N THR A 368 -24.73 34.90 -39.87
CA THR A 368 -26.20 34.87 -39.89
C THR A 368 -26.84 34.58 -38.53
N GLY A 369 -26.06 34.32 -37.50
CA GLY A 369 -26.60 33.97 -36.18
C GLY A 369 -27.34 35.14 -35.54
N VAL A 370 -28.40 34.79 -34.79
CA VAL A 370 -29.30 35.76 -34.15
C VAL A 370 -28.56 36.66 -33.14
N TYR A 371 -27.55 36.12 -32.47
CA TYR A 371 -26.73 36.86 -31.51
C TYR A 371 -25.44 37.43 -32.09
N SER A 372 -25.14 37.16 -33.36
CA SER A 372 -23.87 37.55 -33.95
C SER A 372 -23.74 39.06 -34.11
N GLU A 373 -22.66 39.64 -33.59
CA GLU A 373 -22.37 41.06 -33.79
C GLU A 373 -22.14 41.40 -35.28
N THR A 374 -21.74 40.44 -36.13
CA THR A 374 -21.59 40.69 -37.58
C THR A 374 -22.95 40.79 -38.28
N ASN A 375 -23.95 40.06 -37.77
CA ASN A 375 -25.32 40.08 -38.29
C ASN A 375 -26.15 41.25 -37.72
N ILE A 376 -25.87 41.70 -36.50
CA ILE A 376 -26.63 42.76 -35.83
C ILE A 376 -26.42 44.13 -36.50
N ASN A 377 -27.52 44.83 -36.77
CA ASN A 377 -27.56 46.22 -37.20
C ASN A 377 -27.67 47.15 -35.98
N LYS A 378 -26.54 47.75 -35.59
CA LYS A 378 -26.45 48.60 -34.38
C LYS A 378 -27.42 49.78 -34.36
N ASP A 379 -27.79 50.31 -35.52
CA ASP A 379 -28.74 51.43 -35.63
C ASP A 379 -30.20 50.97 -35.41
N GLY A 380 -30.50 49.68 -35.66
CA GLY A 380 -31.83 49.08 -35.53
C GLY A 380 -32.12 48.48 -34.14
N VAL A 381 -31.09 48.21 -33.33
CA VAL A 381 -31.20 47.58 -31.99
C VAL A 381 -32.26 48.23 -31.08
N GLY A 382 -32.41 49.56 -31.15
CA GLY A 382 -33.42 50.30 -30.37
C GLY A 382 -34.87 49.87 -30.65
N ALA A 383 -35.15 49.34 -31.85
CA ALA A 383 -36.48 48.88 -32.25
C ALA A 383 -37.00 47.71 -31.41
N MET A 384 -36.13 46.93 -30.76
CA MET A 384 -36.55 45.85 -29.86
C MET A 384 -37.29 46.35 -28.60
N ARG A 385 -37.12 47.64 -28.26
CA ARG A 385 -37.82 48.27 -27.12
C ARG A 385 -39.21 48.77 -27.49
N GLU A 386 -39.52 48.85 -28.77
CA GLU A 386 -40.86 49.22 -29.24
C GLU A 386 -41.87 48.12 -28.87
N PRO A 387 -43.10 48.47 -28.42
CA PRO A 387 -44.08 47.50 -27.93
C PRO A 387 -44.42 46.40 -28.94
N GLU A 388 -44.45 46.75 -30.24
CA GLU A 388 -44.77 45.81 -31.31
C GLU A 388 -43.67 44.76 -31.51
N THR A 389 -42.42 45.20 -31.67
CA THR A 389 -41.25 44.30 -31.82
C THR A 389 -41.07 43.43 -30.59
N ARG A 390 -41.23 44.00 -29.39
CA ARG A 390 -41.13 43.25 -28.14
C ARG A 390 -42.17 42.14 -28.05
N ALA A 391 -43.42 42.41 -28.44
CA ALA A 391 -44.47 41.40 -28.48
C ALA A 391 -44.19 40.29 -29.52
N GLN A 392 -43.53 40.63 -30.64
CA GLN A 392 -43.10 39.65 -31.65
C GLN A 392 -41.97 38.76 -31.10
N ILE A 393 -40.98 39.32 -30.41
CA ILE A 393 -39.90 38.56 -29.73
C ILE A 393 -40.50 37.61 -28.68
N GLU A 394 -41.40 38.10 -27.83
CA GLU A 394 -42.08 37.26 -26.82
C GLU A 394 -42.92 36.15 -27.45
N THR A 395 -43.50 36.39 -28.63
CA THR A 395 -44.24 35.38 -29.38
C THR A 395 -43.32 34.32 -29.97
N ALA A 396 -42.15 34.71 -30.50
CA ALA A 396 -41.15 33.78 -31.02
C ALA A 396 -40.60 32.84 -29.92
N LEU A 397 -40.42 33.36 -28.70
CA LEU A 397 -39.87 32.62 -27.56
C LEU A 397 -40.91 31.85 -26.74
N ARG A 398 -42.20 31.95 -27.08
CA ARG A 398 -43.27 31.37 -26.26
C ARG A 398 -43.11 29.86 -26.11
N GLY A 399 -43.09 29.39 -24.86
CA GLY A 399 -42.99 27.96 -24.53
C GLY A 399 -41.58 27.40 -24.53
N THR A 400 -40.56 28.21 -24.81
CA THR A 400 -39.15 27.78 -24.83
C THR A 400 -38.47 27.89 -23.46
N GLY A 401 -39.04 28.67 -22.54
CA GLY A 401 -38.39 29.05 -21.27
C GLY A 401 -37.29 30.11 -21.41
N ILE A 402 -36.99 30.56 -22.63
CA ILE A 402 -36.02 31.63 -22.90
C ILE A 402 -36.66 32.98 -22.60
N SER A 403 -35.96 33.81 -21.83
CA SER A 403 -36.42 35.15 -21.44
C SER A 403 -36.24 36.16 -22.57
N SER A 404 -37.31 36.92 -22.89
CA SER A 404 -37.22 38.02 -23.86
C SER A 404 -36.26 39.12 -23.42
N GLU A 405 -36.12 39.34 -22.10
CA GLU A 405 -35.17 40.29 -21.53
C GLU A 405 -33.72 39.84 -21.74
N ALA A 406 -33.43 38.56 -21.54
CA ALA A 406 -32.11 37.97 -21.81
C ALA A 406 -31.75 38.05 -23.31
N VAL A 407 -32.70 37.73 -24.20
CA VAL A 407 -32.49 37.82 -25.66
C VAL A 407 -32.23 39.25 -26.10
N ILE A 408 -33.05 40.21 -25.66
CA ILE A 408 -32.85 41.63 -26.00
C ILE A 408 -31.48 42.09 -25.49
N ALA A 409 -31.10 41.75 -24.26
CA ALA A 409 -29.80 42.12 -23.71
C ALA A 409 -28.63 41.49 -24.50
N ARG A 410 -28.73 40.22 -24.92
CA ARG A 410 -27.72 39.54 -25.75
C ARG A 410 -27.60 40.17 -27.13
N VAL A 411 -28.71 40.51 -27.79
CA VAL A 411 -28.72 41.18 -29.11
C VAL A 411 -28.24 42.64 -28.99
N GLU A 412 -28.58 43.35 -27.91
CA GLU A 412 -28.04 44.70 -27.63
C GLU A 412 -26.52 44.68 -27.47
N GLN A 413 -25.97 43.64 -26.83
CA GLN A 413 -24.52 43.49 -26.69
C GLN A 413 -23.85 42.99 -27.98
N GLY A 414 -24.43 41.97 -28.62
CA GLY A 414 -23.87 41.22 -29.75
C GLY A 414 -22.67 40.36 -29.36
N ALA A 415 -22.64 39.11 -29.81
CA ALA A 415 -21.52 38.21 -29.60
C ALA A 415 -20.34 38.65 -30.49
N ASN A 416 -19.19 38.97 -29.87
CA ASN A 416 -18.01 39.48 -30.56
C ASN A 416 -17.11 38.37 -31.14
N ASN A 417 -17.36 37.11 -30.78
CA ASN A 417 -16.63 35.94 -31.24
C ASN A 417 -17.55 34.71 -31.25
N ALA A 418 -17.10 33.63 -31.92
CA ALA A 418 -17.87 32.39 -32.02
C ALA A 418 -18.06 31.67 -30.67
N PHE A 419 -17.17 31.90 -29.69
CA PHE A 419 -17.30 31.29 -28.36
C PHE A 419 -18.50 31.85 -27.59
N LEU A 420 -18.63 33.18 -27.53
CA LEU A 420 -19.72 33.85 -26.84
C LEU A 420 -21.08 33.54 -27.48
N GLU A 421 -21.13 33.51 -28.80
CA GLU A 421 -22.33 33.16 -29.56
C GLU A 421 -22.80 31.74 -29.21
N GLN A 422 -21.90 30.77 -29.26
CA GLN A 422 -22.22 29.37 -28.92
C GLN A 422 -22.61 29.19 -27.46
N ARG A 423 -22.00 29.96 -26.55
CA ARG A 423 -22.37 29.95 -25.13
C ARG A 423 -23.84 30.38 -24.94
N TRP A 424 -24.26 31.46 -25.58
CA TRP A 424 -25.66 31.91 -25.48
C TRP A 424 -26.65 30.95 -26.16
N ILE A 425 -26.26 30.31 -27.26
CA ILE A 425 -27.07 29.26 -27.91
C ILE A 425 -27.20 28.04 -26.99
N ALA A 426 -26.11 27.61 -26.32
CA ALA A 426 -26.13 26.49 -25.38
C ALA A 426 -26.98 26.78 -24.14
N ASP A 427 -26.95 28.02 -23.63
CA ASP A 427 -27.85 28.46 -22.57
C ASP A 427 -29.32 28.35 -22.98
N ASP A 428 -29.66 28.78 -24.20
CA ASP A 428 -31.02 28.68 -24.74
C ASP A 428 -31.48 27.22 -24.89
N LEU A 429 -30.58 26.36 -25.38
CA LEU A 429 -30.82 24.91 -25.47
C LEU A 429 -31.13 24.31 -24.09
N THR A 430 -30.38 24.75 -23.06
CA THR A 430 -30.57 24.30 -21.67
C THR A 430 -31.92 24.78 -21.14
N LYS A 431 -32.35 26.01 -21.44
CA LYS A 431 -33.66 26.54 -21.04
C LYS A 431 -34.83 25.76 -21.66
N ILE A 432 -34.69 25.38 -22.92
CA ILE A 432 -35.66 24.53 -23.61
C ILE A 432 -35.72 23.15 -22.97
N ALA A 433 -34.56 22.54 -22.69
CA ALA A 433 -34.50 21.24 -22.05
C ALA A 433 -35.13 21.24 -20.64
N GLU A 434 -34.84 22.26 -19.82
CA GLU A 434 -35.45 22.44 -18.50
C GLU A 434 -36.98 22.58 -18.59
N THR A 435 -37.48 23.36 -19.55
CA THR A 435 -38.92 23.61 -19.74
C THR A 435 -39.67 22.37 -20.19
N GLU A 436 -39.01 21.52 -20.97
CA GLU A 436 -39.58 20.32 -21.59
C GLU A 436 -39.28 19.04 -20.79
N GLY A 437 -38.46 19.11 -19.74
CA GLY A 437 -38.04 17.95 -18.95
C GLY A 437 -37.14 16.98 -19.72
N LEU A 438 -36.36 17.49 -20.68
CA LEU A 438 -35.47 16.73 -21.55
C LEU A 438 -34.09 16.53 -20.89
N ASN A 439 -33.49 15.35 -21.04
CA ASN A 439 -32.11 15.12 -20.61
C ASN A 439 -31.15 15.24 -21.81
N LEU A 440 -30.40 16.34 -21.88
CA LEU A 440 -29.46 16.63 -22.97
C LEU A 440 -28.33 15.59 -23.15
N GLU A 441 -28.08 14.72 -22.17
CA GLU A 441 -27.15 13.59 -22.32
C GLU A 441 -27.71 12.47 -23.21
N ARG A 442 -29.03 12.41 -23.37
CA ARG A 442 -29.68 11.46 -24.28
C ARG A 442 -29.76 12.08 -25.66
N LYS A 443 -29.18 11.40 -26.65
CA LYS A 443 -29.19 11.83 -28.05
C LYS A 443 -30.60 12.19 -28.56
N ALA A 444 -31.62 11.39 -28.24
CA ALA A 444 -32.99 11.65 -28.65
C ALA A 444 -33.58 12.93 -28.03
N ASP A 445 -33.30 13.18 -26.75
CA ASP A 445 -33.81 14.35 -26.04
C ASP A 445 -33.04 15.63 -26.49
N LEU A 446 -31.75 15.49 -26.80
CA LEU A 446 -30.92 16.55 -27.41
C LEU A 446 -31.42 16.94 -28.80
N GLU A 447 -31.74 15.96 -29.66
CA GLU A 447 -32.29 16.21 -31.00
C GLU A 447 -33.60 17.01 -30.91
N VAL A 448 -34.49 16.65 -29.97
CA VAL A 448 -35.75 17.37 -29.73
C VAL A 448 -35.51 18.80 -29.23
N ALA A 449 -34.58 18.99 -28.29
CA ALA A 449 -34.25 20.31 -27.77
C ALA A 449 -33.62 21.20 -28.86
N ALA A 450 -32.73 20.64 -29.69
CA ALA A 450 -32.07 21.34 -30.78
C ALA A 450 -33.06 21.75 -31.88
N GLU A 451 -33.99 20.88 -32.25
CA GLU A 451 -35.05 21.20 -33.23
C GLU A 451 -35.96 22.32 -32.73
N LYS A 452 -36.32 22.31 -31.43
CA LYS A 452 -37.11 23.40 -30.83
C LYS A 452 -36.34 24.72 -30.76
N LEU A 453 -35.03 24.65 -30.48
CA LEU A 453 -34.16 25.82 -30.48
C LEU A 453 -34.06 26.45 -31.87
N ASP A 454 -33.85 25.62 -32.89
CA ASP A 454 -33.79 26.04 -34.29
C ASP A 454 -35.08 26.74 -34.71
N GLN A 455 -36.25 26.14 -34.44
CA GLN A 455 -37.55 26.76 -34.72
C GLN A 455 -37.74 28.10 -34.00
N ALA A 456 -37.27 28.22 -32.76
CA ALA A 456 -37.35 29.45 -31.99
C ALA A 456 -36.42 30.53 -32.57
N HIS A 457 -35.19 30.16 -32.96
CA HIS A 457 -34.20 31.06 -33.55
C HIS A 457 -34.59 31.52 -34.96
N VAL A 458 -35.24 30.67 -35.77
CA VAL A 458 -35.82 31.08 -37.08
C VAL A 458 -36.88 32.16 -36.88
N ARG A 459 -37.87 31.93 -36.00
CA ARG A 459 -38.95 32.91 -35.74
C ARG A 459 -38.40 34.20 -35.13
N LEU A 460 -37.39 34.08 -34.28
CA LEU A 460 -36.71 35.22 -33.67
C LEU A 460 -35.92 36.00 -34.73
N GLY A 461 -35.22 35.32 -35.63
CA GLY A 461 -34.53 35.89 -36.78
C GLY A 461 -35.47 36.70 -37.67
N GLU A 462 -36.59 36.11 -38.08
CA GLU A 462 -37.62 36.82 -38.88
C GLU A 462 -38.16 38.09 -38.18
N ALA A 463 -38.40 38.02 -36.88
CA ALA A 463 -38.90 39.15 -36.09
C ALA A 463 -37.85 40.27 -36.00
N LEU A 464 -36.59 39.91 -35.77
CA LEU A 464 -35.48 40.86 -35.67
C LEU A 464 -35.12 41.46 -37.02
N GLN A 465 -35.14 40.69 -38.11
CA GLN A 465 -34.86 41.18 -39.46
C GLN A 465 -35.95 42.15 -39.92
N ARG A 466 -37.23 41.84 -39.66
CA ARG A 466 -38.36 42.73 -39.97
C ARG A 466 -38.27 44.07 -39.24
N ALA A 467 -37.74 44.07 -38.03
CA ALA A 467 -37.47 45.27 -37.24
C ALA A 467 -36.13 45.94 -37.60
N GLU A 468 -35.44 45.48 -38.64
CA GLU A 468 -34.11 45.94 -39.08
C GLU A 468 -33.03 45.83 -37.99
N VAL A 469 -33.20 44.93 -37.01
CA VAL A 469 -32.25 44.68 -35.91
C VAL A 469 -31.11 43.76 -36.34
N ILE A 470 -31.37 42.82 -37.24
CA ILE A 470 -30.35 41.95 -37.88
C ILE A 470 -30.45 42.06 -39.40
N LYS A 471 -29.36 41.74 -40.11
CA LYS A 471 -29.27 41.86 -41.57
C LYS A 471 -29.85 40.65 -42.29
N ASP A 472 -29.61 39.47 -41.76
CA ASP A 472 -29.98 38.16 -42.33
C ASP A 472 -30.67 37.32 -41.24
N ASP A 473 -31.76 36.64 -41.58
CA ASP A 473 -32.49 35.75 -40.65
C ASP A 473 -31.94 34.31 -40.63
N GLY A 474 -30.97 33.99 -41.50
CA GLY A 474 -30.26 32.72 -41.54
C GLY A 474 -31.03 31.57 -42.18
N VAL A 475 -32.21 31.84 -42.77
CA VAL A 475 -33.03 30.81 -43.42
C VAL A 475 -32.51 30.55 -44.83
N VAL A 476 -31.83 29.41 -45.03
CA VAL A 476 -31.48 28.93 -46.38
C VAL A 476 -32.73 28.32 -47.03
N LEU A 477 -33.31 29.03 -48.00
CA LEU A 477 -34.40 28.49 -48.81
C LEU A 477 -33.86 27.50 -49.87
N ASP A 478 -34.13 26.20 -49.60
CA ASP A 478 -34.39 25.09 -50.54
C ASP A 478 -33.25 24.17 -51.05
N ASP A 479 -33.64 22.88 -51.16
CA ASP A 479 -33.08 21.70 -51.87
C ASP A 479 -31.86 20.90 -51.31
N GLY A 480 -32.10 19.74 -50.64
CA GLY A 480 -31.05 18.71 -50.53
C GLY A 480 -31.13 17.53 -49.53
N ASP A 481 -32.29 16.94 -49.22
CA ASP A 481 -32.43 15.77 -48.32
C ASP A 481 -31.90 14.44 -48.91
N ALA A 482 -30.57 14.23 -48.96
CA ALA A 482 -30.00 12.93 -49.36
C ALA A 482 -28.84 12.43 -48.49
N GLU A 483 -28.13 13.33 -47.81
CA GLU A 483 -26.93 12.95 -47.04
C GLU A 483 -27.26 12.56 -45.59
N PHE A 484 -28.36 13.11 -45.04
CA PHE A 484 -28.79 12.86 -43.66
C PHE A 484 -29.50 11.50 -43.49
N ASP A 485 -30.22 11.03 -44.51
CA ASP A 485 -30.88 9.72 -44.50
C ASP A 485 -29.89 8.55 -44.60
N ALA A 486 -28.80 8.71 -45.33
CA ALA A 486 -27.74 7.70 -45.47
C ALA A 486 -26.98 7.43 -44.15
N MET A 487 -26.91 8.43 -43.26
CA MET A 487 -26.26 8.27 -41.95
C MET A 487 -27.15 7.56 -40.93
N ARG A 488 -28.47 7.67 -41.07
CA ARG A 488 -29.46 7.04 -40.18
C ARG A 488 -29.65 5.55 -40.48
N GLU A 489 -29.54 5.16 -41.75
CA GLU A 489 -29.71 3.78 -42.21
C GLU A 489 -28.54 2.85 -41.79
N ASN A 490 -27.33 3.40 -41.61
CA ASN A 490 -26.14 2.64 -41.20
C ASN A 490 -26.09 2.31 -39.69
N ALA A 491 -26.91 2.95 -38.85
CA ALA A 491 -26.94 2.72 -37.41
C ALA A 491 -27.81 1.52 -36.97
N ALA A 492 -28.44 0.82 -37.92
CA ALA A 492 -29.44 -0.21 -37.65
C ALA A 492 -28.96 -1.66 -37.78
N THR A 493 -27.75 -1.94 -38.28
CA THR A 493 -27.29 -3.32 -38.57
C THR A 493 -26.66 -4.05 -37.37
N GLU A 494 -26.98 -5.35 -37.24
CA GLU A 494 -26.68 -6.28 -36.14
C GLU A 494 -25.17 -6.53 -35.90
N THR A 495 -24.33 -6.37 -36.93
CA THR A 495 -22.87 -6.61 -36.90
C THR A 495 -22.07 -5.63 -36.03
N TYR A 496 -22.60 -4.44 -35.72
CA TYR A 496 -21.91 -3.47 -34.84
C TYR A 496 -22.21 -3.72 -33.35
N ARG A 497 -23.32 -4.41 -33.03
CA ARG A 497 -23.71 -4.75 -31.65
C ARG A 497 -22.94 -5.96 -31.11
N GLU A 498 -22.69 -6.97 -31.96
CA GLU A 498 -21.95 -8.18 -31.57
C GLU A 498 -20.46 -7.89 -31.29
N ALA A 499 -19.81 -7.05 -32.11
CA ALA A 499 -18.40 -6.67 -31.92
C ALA A 499 -18.13 -5.83 -30.65
N ALA A 500 -19.15 -5.13 -30.14
CA ALA A 500 -19.06 -4.39 -28.88
C ALA A 500 -19.31 -5.29 -27.66
N SER A 501 -20.18 -6.30 -27.79
CA SER A 501 -20.48 -7.27 -26.73
C SER A 501 -19.31 -8.23 -26.45
N GLU A 502 -18.54 -8.62 -27.47
CA GLU A 502 -17.36 -9.49 -27.31
C GLU A 502 -16.21 -8.81 -26.57
N ARG A 503 -16.00 -7.51 -26.77
CA ARG A 503 -14.93 -6.76 -26.07
C ARG A 503 -15.23 -6.58 -24.58
N LEU A 504 -16.50 -6.36 -24.23
CA LEU A 504 -16.95 -6.20 -22.84
C LEU A 504 -17.00 -7.53 -22.06
N ALA A 505 -17.16 -8.67 -22.74
CA ALA A 505 -17.08 -10.00 -22.12
C ALA A 505 -15.64 -10.40 -21.72
N THR A 506 -14.62 -9.71 -22.25
CA THR A 506 -13.20 -10.01 -21.97
C THR A 506 -12.69 -9.29 -20.71
N GLU A 507 -13.39 -8.27 -20.22
CA GLU A 507 -12.89 -7.39 -19.13
C GLU A 507 -13.49 -7.69 -17.73
N SER A 508 -14.36 -8.69 -17.57
CA SER A 508 -15.15 -8.86 -16.34
C SER A 508 -15.01 -10.21 -15.61
N GLY A 509 -13.98 -11.00 -15.91
CA GLY A 509 -13.81 -12.38 -15.40
C GLY A 509 -12.70 -12.64 -14.37
N ILE A 510 -12.00 -11.62 -13.85
CA ILE A 510 -10.68 -11.86 -13.22
C ILE A 510 -10.71 -12.10 -11.69
N ASP A 511 -11.69 -11.58 -10.94
CA ASP A 511 -11.58 -11.56 -9.46
C ASP A 511 -12.16 -12.80 -8.71
N ARG A 512 -12.53 -13.87 -9.42
CA ARG A 512 -12.98 -15.14 -8.78
C ARG A 512 -12.16 -16.36 -9.19
N ALA A 513 -11.12 -16.17 -10.00
CA ALA A 513 -10.32 -17.22 -10.60
C ALA A 513 -8.94 -17.40 -9.95
N GLU A 514 -8.55 -16.65 -8.91
CA GLU A 514 -7.13 -16.64 -8.51
C GLU A 514 -6.73 -17.79 -7.55
N ALA A 515 -7.63 -18.31 -6.68
CA ALA A 515 -7.28 -19.43 -5.78
C ALA A 515 -7.58 -20.82 -6.38
N THR A 516 -8.62 -20.96 -7.19
CA THR A 516 -8.87 -22.17 -7.99
C THR A 516 -8.12 -22.17 -9.32
N GLY A 517 -7.74 -20.99 -9.83
CA GLY A 517 -7.04 -20.86 -11.10
C GLY A 517 -5.52 -20.97 -10.99
N ILE A 518 -4.87 -20.90 -9.83
CA ILE A 518 -3.44 -21.27 -9.73
C ILE A 518 -3.29 -22.79 -9.88
N ALA A 519 -4.08 -23.58 -9.13
CA ALA A 519 -4.07 -25.05 -9.26
C ALA A 519 -4.58 -25.52 -10.63
N GLU A 520 -5.63 -24.86 -11.17
CA GLU A 520 -6.13 -25.18 -12.52
C GLU A 520 -5.20 -24.65 -13.61
N ALA A 521 -4.48 -23.53 -13.42
CA ALA A 521 -3.50 -23.04 -14.40
C ALA A 521 -2.22 -23.88 -14.40
N GLU A 522 -1.72 -24.34 -13.26
CA GLU A 522 -0.57 -25.27 -13.19
C GLU A 522 -0.92 -26.62 -13.82
N ARG A 523 -2.14 -27.13 -13.55
CA ARG A 523 -2.68 -28.32 -14.21
C ARG A 523 -2.87 -28.10 -15.70
N GLN A 524 -3.47 -26.98 -16.11
CA GLN A 524 -3.70 -26.63 -17.52
C GLN A 524 -2.39 -26.40 -18.27
N GLU A 525 -1.38 -25.85 -17.61
CA GLU A 525 -0.02 -25.71 -18.14
C GLU A 525 0.62 -27.08 -18.36
N ALA A 526 0.48 -28.01 -17.41
CA ALA A 526 0.99 -29.37 -17.56
C ALA A 526 0.29 -30.14 -18.69
N VAL A 527 -1.03 -30.02 -18.82
CA VAL A 527 -1.81 -30.57 -19.93
C VAL A 527 -1.40 -29.93 -21.26
N THR A 528 -1.19 -28.61 -21.28
CA THR A 528 -0.80 -27.86 -22.48
C THR A 528 0.62 -28.18 -22.93
N ASP A 529 1.59 -28.33 -22.01
CA ASP A 529 2.95 -28.74 -22.37
C ASP A 529 2.93 -30.17 -22.95
N ALA A 530 2.22 -31.11 -22.32
CA ALA A 530 2.04 -32.48 -22.84
C ALA A 530 1.34 -32.51 -24.22
N PHE A 531 0.31 -31.69 -24.42
CA PHE A 531 -0.37 -31.54 -25.72
C PHE A 531 0.58 -31.03 -26.81
N ASN A 532 1.36 -29.98 -26.51
CA ASN A 532 2.32 -29.40 -27.45
C ASN A 532 3.47 -30.37 -27.78
N GLN A 533 3.86 -31.25 -26.86
CA GLN A 533 4.85 -32.29 -27.13
C GLN A 533 4.29 -33.39 -28.04
N ASN A 534 3.06 -33.87 -27.78
CA ASN A 534 2.37 -34.79 -28.69
C ASN A 534 2.30 -34.20 -30.12
N MET A 535 2.05 -32.88 -30.25
CA MET A 535 2.03 -32.20 -31.55
C MET A 535 3.40 -32.23 -32.23
N LYS A 536 4.46 -31.86 -31.50
CA LYS A 536 5.84 -31.90 -32.01
C LYS A 536 6.31 -33.31 -32.36
N ALA A 537 5.86 -34.34 -31.63
CA ALA A 537 6.17 -35.73 -31.95
C ALA A 537 5.55 -36.16 -33.29
N MET A 538 4.29 -35.78 -33.56
CA MET A 538 3.64 -36.03 -34.86
C MET A 538 4.28 -35.25 -36.01
N GLU A 539 4.73 -34.02 -35.76
CA GLU A 539 5.50 -33.24 -36.74
C GLU A 539 6.85 -33.91 -37.06
N ARG A 540 7.56 -34.41 -36.04
CA ARG A 540 8.81 -35.18 -36.22
C ARG A 540 8.59 -36.50 -36.97
N ALA A 541 7.42 -37.12 -36.78
CA ALA A 541 7.00 -38.31 -37.53
C ALA A 541 6.60 -38.00 -38.99
N GLY A 542 6.68 -36.74 -39.43
CA GLY A 542 6.44 -36.32 -40.81
C GLY A 542 4.97 -36.19 -41.19
N MET A 543 4.06 -36.07 -40.21
CA MET A 543 2.64 -35.91 -40.49
C MET A 543 2.32 -34.49 -41.03
N PRO A 544 1.45 -34.35 -42.07
CA PRO A 544 1.03 -33.05 -42.55
C PRO A 544 0.20 -32.31 -41.49
N ALA A 545 0.35 -30.98 -41.39
CA ALA A 545 -0.41 -30.14 -40.44
C ALA A 545 -1.94 -30.32 -40.55
N SER A 546 -2.46 -30.65 -41.74
CA SER A 546 -3.89 -30.94 -41.96
C SER A 546 -4.36 -32.23 -41.30
N VAL A 547 -3.45 -33.21 -41.12
CA VAL A 547 -3.73 -34.47 -40.43
C VAL A 547 -3.61 -34.25 -38.92
N ILE A 548 -2.55 -33.56 -38.46
CA ILE A 548 -2.34 -33.23 -37.04
C ILE A 548 -3.54 -32.44 -36.47
N GLY A 549 -4.09 -31.49 -37.23
CA GLY A 549 -5.29 -30.74 -36.86
C GLY A 549 -6.53 -31.61 -36.59
N GLY A 550 -6.61 -32.80 -37.20
CA GLY A 550 -7.71 -33.76 -37.02
C GLY A 550 -7.60 -34.63 -35.76
N TYR A 551 -6.43 -34.71 -35.14
CA TYR A 551 -6.17 -35.50 -33.93
C TYR A 551 -6.18 -34.68 -32.63
N THR A 552 -6.44 -33.37 -32.74
CA THR A 552 -6.38 -32.40 -31.63
C THR A 552 -7.19 -32.82 -30.40
N VAL A 553 -8.43 -33.29 -30.58
CA VAL A 553 -9.28 -33.74 -29.45
C VAL A 553 -8.68 -34.94 -28.71
N GLN A 554 -8.22 -35.96 -29.45
CA GLN A 554 -7.64 -37.19 -28.88
C GLN A 554 -6.29 -36.92 -28.18
N MET A 555 -5.52 -35.95 -28.68
CA MET A 555 -4.27 -35.53 -28.07
C MET A 555 -4.49 -34.78 -26.76
N THR A 556 -5.56 -33.98 -26.66
CA THR A 556 -5.95 -33.31 -25.42
C THR A 556 -6.40 -34.32 -24.38
N GLU A 557 -7.29 -35.26 -24.75
CA GLU A 557 -7.75 -36.33 -23.84
C GLU A 557 -6.58 -37.15 -23.28
N ARG A 558 -5.62 -37.54 -24.14
CA ARG A 558 -4.41 -38.26 -23.72
C ARG A 558 -3.49 -37.45 -22.80
N ALA A 559 -3.40 -36.13 -23.02
CA ALA A 559 -2.62 -35.25 -22.16
C ALA A 559 -3.27 -35.09 -20.77
N GLU A 560 -4.61 -35.01 -20.71
CA GLU A 560 -5.36 -34.94 -19.46
C GLU A 560 -5.25 -36.25 -18.64
N GLU A 561 -5.37 -37.40 -19.29
CA GLU A 561 -5.24 -38.72 -18.66
C GLU A 561 -3.84 -38.92 -18.06
N ARG A 562 -2.78 -38.52 -18.78
CA ARG A 562 -1.39 -38.61 -18.27
C ARG A 562 -1.17 -37.83 -16.99
N ILE A 563 -1.74 -36.62 -16.91
CA ILE A 563 -1.64 -35.77 -15.70
C ILE A 563 -2.51 -36.33 -14.57
N ALA A 564 -3.64 -36.97 -14.88
CA ALA A 564 -4.46 -37.64 -13.87
C ALA A 564 -3.77 -38.86 -13.24
N ASP A 565 -3.05 -39.67 -14.04
CA ASP A 565 -2.32 -40.85 -13.57
C ASP A 565 -1.02 -40.51 -12.81
N ASN A 566 -0.51 -39.31 -13.01
CA ASN A 566 0.77 -38.84 -12.46
C ASN A 566 0.64 -37.40 -11.94
N PRO A 567 -0.12 -37.17 -10.86
CA PRO A 567 -0.40 -35.82 -10.34
C PRO A 567 0.87 -35.06 -9.93
N GLU A 568 1.96 -35.77 -9.62
CA GLU A 568 3.25 -35.19 -9.26
C GLU A 568 3.85 -34.35 -10.40
N LEU A 569 3.49 -34.64 -11.66
CA LEU A 569 3.94 -33.87 -12.83
C LEU A 569 3.50 -32.40 -12.80
N ILE A 570 2.43 -32.07 -12.08
CA ILE A 570 1.91 -30.69 -11.94
C ILE A 570 2.97 -29.81 -11.27
N GLN A 571 3.64 -30.33 -10.24
CA GLN A 571 4.62 -29.60 -9.43
C GLN A 571 6.06 -29.72 -9.95
N MET A 572 6.28 -30.55 -10.97
CA MET A 572 7.60 -30.74 -11.59
C MET A 572 7.89 -29.66 -12.62
N THR A 573 9.19 -29.41 -12.86
CA THR A 573 9.64 -28.47 -13.88
C THR A 573 9.25 -28.98 -15.28
N ARG A 574 9.11 -28.06 -16.25
CA ARG A 574 8.87 -28.45 -17.66
C ARG A 574 9.96 -29.35 -18.22
N GLU A 575 11.19 -29.23 -17.72
CA GLU A 575 12.31 -30.08 -18.13
C GLU A 575 12.14 -31.51 -17.62
N ASP A 576 11.79 -31.67 -16.34
CA ASP A 576 11.54 -32.99 -15.75
C ASP A 576 10.31 -33.68 -16.36
N ARG A 577 9.25 -32.93 -16.69
CA ARG A 577 8.08 -33.49 -17.42
C ARG A 577 8.48 -34.03 -18.80
N ARG A 578 9.35 -33.34 -19.52
CA ARG A 578 9.86 -33.75 -20.84
C ARG A 578 10.83 -34.92 -20.76
N GLU A 579 11.58 -35.02 -19.67
CA GLU A 579 12.39 -36.19 -19.38
C GLU A 579 11.53 -37.41 -19.06
N PHE A 580 10.48 -37.23 -18.26
CA PHE A 580 9.51 -38.28 -17.95
C PHE A 580 8.78 -38.76 -19.21
N GLU A 581 8.37 -37.84 -20.09
CA GLU A 581 7.73 -38.21 -21.36
C GLU A 581 8.68 -38.97 -22.29
N ARG A 582 9.95 -38.57 -22.38
CA ARG A 582 10.96 -39.32 -23.13
C ARG A 582 11.16 -40.72 -22.57
N LEU A 583 11.18 -40.85 -21.24
CA LEU A 583 11.24 -42.15 -20.57
C LEU A 583 10.00 -42.99 -20.93
N GLU A 584 8.78 -42.47 -20.78
CA GLU A 584 7.55 -43.19 -21.17
C GLU A 584 7.55 -43.58 -22.66
N GLU A 585 7.95 -42.68 -23.55
CA GLU A 585 8.02 -42.93 -24.99
C GLU A 585 9.03 -44.02 -25.32
N ASN A 586 10.25 -43.97 -24.79
CA ASN A 586 11.28 -44.98 -25.03
C ASN A 586 10.89 -46.36 -24.47
N LEU A 587 10.15 -46.38 -23.35
CA LEU A 587 9.58 -47.59 -22.78
C LEU A 587 8.46 -48.18 -23.68
N VAL A 588 7.63 -47.34 -24.32
CA VAL A 588 6.48 -47.78 -25.16
C VAL A 588 6.85 -48.05 -26.63
N HIS A 589 7.68 -47.22 -27.27
CA HIS A 589 8.01 -47.29 -28.72
C HIS A 589 8.80 -48.53 -29.10
N THR A 590 9.35 -49.25 -28.13
CA THR A 590 10.16 -50.45 -28.35
C THR A 590 9.34 -51.74 -28.43
N GLN A 591 8.00 -51.68 -28.32
CA GLN A 591 7.13 -52.85 -28.54
C GLN A 591 6.99 -53.27 -30.02
N GLU A 592 7.31 -52.41 -31.00
CA GLU A 592 7.08 -52.70 -32.43
C GLU A 592 8.23 -53.39 -33.19
N PHE A 593 9.40 -53.64 -32.57
CA PHE A 593 10.48 -54.41 -33.21
C PHE A 593 10.71 -55.76 -32.50
N ARG A 594 9.83 -56.73 -32.77
CA ARG A 594 10.13 -58.15 -32.58
C ARG A 594 10.90 -58.68 -33.79
N ASP A 595 12.17 -58.33 -33.91
CA ASP A 595 13.13 -59.02 -34.79
C ASP A 595 14.53 -59.04 -34.14
N GLY A 596 14.66 -59.83 -33.08
CA GLY A 596 15.65 -60.92 -32.99
C GLY A 596 17.13 -60.66 -32.69
N ASP A 597 17.69 -59.45 -32.70
CA ASP A 597 19.16 -59.31 -32.51
C ASP A 597 19.66 -58.10 -31.70
N ASN A 598 18.80 -57.35 -30.99
CA ASN A 598 19.25 -56.19 -30.17
C ASN A 598 18.57 -56.02 -28.78
N ASP A 599 17.84 -57.02 -28.28
CA ASP A 599 17.01 -56.89 -27.06
C ASP A 599 17.81 -56.53 -25.80
N GLN A 600 19.06 -57.00 -25.68
CA GLN A 600 19.87 -56.81 -24.47
C GLN A 600 20.47 -55.39 -24.38
N ALA A 601 20.88 -54.80 -25.50
CA ALA A 601 21.34 -53.41 -25.56
C ALA A 601 20.18 -52.44 -25.32
N LEU A 602 19.02 -52.73 -25.91
CA LEU A 602 17.79 -51.97 -25.72
C LEU A 602 17.29 -52.04 -24.26
N GLN A 603 17.50 -53.17 -23.58
CA GLN A 603 17.19 -53.32 -22.15
C GLN A 603 18.16 -52.52 -21.27
N GLN A 604 19.46 -52.48 -21.62
CA GLN A 604 20.46 -51.66 -20.93
C GLN A 604 20.18 -50.17 -21.09
N ASP A 605 19.81 -49.71 -22.29
CA ASP A 605 19.48 -48.31 -22.54
C ASP A 605 18.22 -47.88 -21.75
N ARG A 606 17.18 -48.73 -21.72
CA ARG A 606 15.98 -48.51 -20.90
C ARG A 606 16.28 -48.43 -19.40
N GLN A 607 17.15 -49.32 -18.92
CA GLN A 607 17.55 -49.33 -17.52
C GLN A 607 18.40 -48.11 -17.16
N ALA A 608 19.29 -47.67 -18.05
CA ALA A 608 20.10 -46.47 -17.85
C ALA A 608 19.24 -45.19 -17.79
N GLU A 609 18.23 -45.07 -18.65
CA GLU A 609 17.28 -43.94 -18.62
C GLU A 609 16.39 -43.97 -17.37
N PHE A 610 15.92 -45.15 -16.97
CA PHE A 610 15.20 -45.34 -15.71
C PHE A 610 16.05 -44.90 -14.51
N ASP A 611 17.27 -45.42 -14.40
CA ASP A 611 18.18 -45.13 -13.29
C ASP A 611 18.57 -43.64 -13.25
N ALA A 612 18.79 -43.03 -14.41
CA ALA A 612 19.13 -41.60 -14.52
C ALA A 612 17.97 -40.71 -14.04
N PHE A 613 16.73 -41.03 -14.41
CA PHE A 613 15.56 -40.28 -13.95
C PHE A 613 15.27 -40.55 -12.48
N ALA A 614 15.29 -41.81 -12.05
CA ALA A 614 15.01 -42.22 -10.67
C ALA A 614 16.00 -41.65 -9.65
N ALA A 615 17.27 -41.47 -10.03
CA ALA A 615 18.31 -40.93 -9.16
C ALA A 615 18.10 -39.45 -8.77
N LYS A 616 17.22 -38.71 -9.46
CA LYS A 616 16.99 -37.28 -9.22
C LYS A 616 16.32 -37.00 -7.87
N SER A 617 15.29 -37.78 -7.51
CA SER A 617 14.62 -37.69 -6.20
C SER A 617 13.71 -38.90 -5.96
N PRO A 618 13.26 -39.14 -4.71
CA PRO A 618 12.29 -40.19 -4.41
C PRO A 618 10.99 -40.11 -5.24
N ALA A 619 10.52 -38.89 -5.55
CA ALA A 619 9.34 -38.69 -6.40
C ALA A 619 9.59 -39.11 -7.86
N HIS A 620 10.80 -38.85 -8.38
CA HIS A 620 11.19 -39.31 -9.71
C HIS A 620 11.33 -40.84 -9.77
N ALA A 621 11.87 -41.45 -8.71
CA ALA A 621 11.96 -42.91 -8.59
C ALA A 621 10.58 -43.58 -8.58
N GLN A 622 9.59 -42.98 -7.91
CA GLN A 622 8.21 -43.46 -7.90
C GLN A 622 7.52 -43.29 -9.26
N LEU A 623 7.72 -42.16 -9.95
CA LEU A 623 7.19 -41.93 -11.30
C LEU A 623 7.80 -42.89 -12.32
N ALA A 624 9.12 -43.07 -12.30
CA ALA A 624 9.81 -44.05 -13.15
C ALA A 624 9.29 -45.47 -12.90
N SER A 625 9.12 -45.85 -11.63
CA SER A 625 8.60 -47.18 -11.25
C SER A 625 7.18 -47.40 -11.77
N ARG A 626 6.31 -46.39 -11.73
CA ARG A 626 4.95 -46.42 -12.32
C ARG A 626 4.97 -46.54 -13.85
N ALA A 627 5.86 -45.82 -14.52
CA ALA A 627 6.04 -45.94 -15.97
C ALA A 627 6.54 -47.34 -16.35
N TRP A 628 7.41 -47.94 -15.53
CA TRP A 628 7.92 -49.29 -15.73
C TRP A 628 6.84 -50.36 -15.56
N ASP A 629 5.92 -50.20 -14.61
CA ASP A 629 4.81 -51.14 -14.39
C ASP A 629 3.86 -51.23 -15.61
N LYS A 630 3.84 -50.22 -16.51
CA LYS A 630 3.09 -50.25 -17.78
C LYS A 630 3.64 -51.26 -18.81
N LEU A 631 4.87 -51.77 -18.62
CA LEU A 631 5.49 -52.77 -19.50
C LEU A 631 4.97 -54.20 -19.27
N GLY A 632 4.20 -54.41 -18.19
CA GLY A 632 3.71 -55.72 -17.77
C GLY A 632 4.71 -56.49 -16.90
N ASP A 633 4.21 -57.51 -16.19
CA ASP A 633 4.96 -58.27 -15.17
C ASP A 633 6.10 -59.15 -15.71
N ASP A 634 6.24 -59.27 -17.04
CA ASP A 634 7.19 -60.17 -17.71
C ASP A 634 8.62 -59.59 -17.81
N MET A 635 8.84 -58.34 -17.39
CA MET A 635 10.12 -57.62 -17.47
C MET A 635 10.86 -57.58 -16.12
N GLU A 636 12.17 -57.80 -16.14
CA GLU A 636 13.01 -57.71 -14.93
C GLU A 636 13.09 -56.27 -14.43
N LYS A 637 12.73 -56.04 -13.16
CA LYS A 637 12.65 -54.70 -12.55
C LYS A 637 14.07 -54.17 -12.20
N PRO A 638 14.38 -52.89 -12.48
CA PRO A 638 15.68 -52.29 -12.13
C PRO A 638 15.96 -52.29 -10.63
N ALA A 639 17.24 -52.22 -10.23
CA ALA A 639 17.64 -52.25 -8.83
C ALA A 639 17.14 -51.05 -8.00
N THR A 640 16.86 -49.92 -8.65
CA THR A 640 16.32 -48.69 -8.06
C THR A 640 14.78 -48.63 -8.09
N TYR A 641 14.11 -49.71 -8.54
CA TYR A 641 12.65 -49.81 -8.55
C TYR A 641 12.08 -49.73 -7.14
N VAL A 642 11.12 -48.82 -6.95
CA VAL A 642 10.43 -48.61 -5.67
C VAL A 642 9.09 -49.32 -5.73
N GLN A 643 8.97 -50.43 -5.00
CA GLN A 643 7.71 -51.14 -4.85
C GLN A 643 6.73 -50.26 -4.05
N ALA A 644 5.51 -50.07 -4.55
CA ALA A 644 4.48 -49.34 -3.83
C ALA A 644 4.27 -49.98 -2.46
N ASP A 645 4.72 -49.30 -1.42
CA ASP A 645 4.82 -49.82 -0.06
C ASP A 645 3.41 -49.85 0.56
N GLN A 646 2.72 -51.00 0.50
CA GLN A 646 1.33 -51.14 0.95
C GLN A 646 1.15 -50.81 2.44
N ASN A 647 2.19 -50.96 3.27
CA ASN A 647 2.16 -50.55 4.67
C ASN A 647 2.36 -49.04 4.87
N ASN A 648 3.06 -48.37 3.95
CA ASN A 648 3.21 -46.92 3.97
C ASN A 648 1.94 -46.24 3.44
N ALA A 649 1.25 -46.86 2.47
CA ALA A 649 -0.08 -46.41 2.02
C ALA A 649 -1.16 -46.55 3.10
N LEU A 650 -1.14 -47.63 3.90
CA LEU A 650 -2.07 -47.82 5.02
C LEU A 650 -1.81 -46.88 6.21
N ARG A 651 -0.56 -46.44 6.40
CA ARG A 651 -0.16 -45.52 7.49
C ARG A 651 -0.14 -44.04 7.07
N ALA A 652 -0.04 -43.75 5.77
CA ALA A 652 -0.14 -42.38 5.24
C ALA A 652 -1.52 -41.75 5.49
N ASP A 653 -2.57 -42.55 5.66
CA ASP A 653 -3.92 -42.08 5.99
C ASP A 653 -4.24 -42.05 7.50
N MET A 654 -3.29 -42.41 8.37
CA MET A 654 -3.52 -42.37 9.82
C MET A 654 -3.61 -40.93 10.33
N SER A 655 -4.61 -40.66 11.17
CA SER A 655 -4.69 -39.42 11.93
C SER A 655 -3.59 -39.36 13.00
N ASP A 656 -3.22 -38.15 13.43
CA ASP A 656 -2.23 -37.93 14.52
C ASP A 656 -2.56 -38.76 15.77
N ARG A 657 -3.86 -38.89 16.09
CA ARG A 657 -4.33 -39.70 17.21
C ARG A 657 -4.06 -41.19 17.05
N GLU A 658 -4.20 -41.72 15.83
CA GLU A 658 -3.93 -43.13 15.53
C GLU A 658 -2.43 -43.40 15.52
N ILE A 659 -1.62 -42.45 15.02
CA ILE A 659 -0.15 -42.51 15.05
C ILE A 659 0.33 -42.60 16.49
N VAL A 660 -0.16 -41.73 17.37
CA VAL A 660 0.19 -41.73 18.80
C VAL A 660 -0.17 -43.05 19.46
N ALA A 661 -1.36 -43.58 19.17
CA ALA A 661 -1.82 -44.86 19.73
C ALA A 661 -1.08 -46.09 19.17
N ASP A 662 -0.54 -46.00 17.96
CA ASP A 662 0.34 -47.01 17.37
C ASP A 662 1.71 -47.01 18.03
N ILE A 663 2.32 -45.82 18.21
CA ILE A 663 3.61 -45.65 18.87
C ILE A 663 3.55 -46.18 20.31
N ASP A 664 2.57 -45.76 21.11
CA ASP A 664 2.44 -46.21 22.50
C ASP A 664 2.19 -47.73 22.61
N ARG A 665 1.56 -48.33 21.61
CA ARG A 665 1.34 -49.77 21.58
C ARG A 665 2.62 -50.50 21.17
N GLY A 666 3.28 -50.05 20.12
CA GLY A 666 4.54 -50.61 19.63
C GLY A 666 5.63 -50.61 20.69
N VAL A 667 5.84 -49.48 21.38
CA VAL A 667 6.80 -49.39 22.50
C VAL A 667 6.44 -50.36 23.63
N ARG A 668 5.16 -50.52 23.98
CA ARG A 668 4.72 -51.46 25.03
C ARG A 668 4.87 -52.93 24.63
N GLU A 669 4.69 -53.24 23.35
CA GLU A 669 4.78 -54.58 22.79
C GLU A 669 6.21 -54.98 22.40
N GLN A 670 7.18 -54.07 22.53
CA GLN A 670 8.60 -54.36 22.30
C GLN A 670 9.11 -55.33 23.38
N PHE A 671 9.14 -56.63 23.05
CA PHE A 671 9.32 -57.71 24.03
C PHE A 671 10.78 -58.15 24.26
N ASP A 672 11.72 -57.83 23.35
CA ASP A 672 13.06 -58.45 23.34
C ASP A 672 14.26 -57.48 23.32
N GLY A 673 14.05 -56.17 23.53
CA GLY A 673 15.13 -55.17 23.71
C GLY A 673 16.05 -55.00 22.50
N ARG A 674 15.63 -55.48 21.32
CA ARG A 674 16.28 -55.21 20.04
C ARG A 674 15.71 -53.92 19.45
N ALA A 675 16.58 -53.12 18.85
CA ALA A 675 16.18 -51.91 18.16
C ALA A 675 15.23 -52.23 16.99
N ASP A 676 14.09 -51.56 16.97
CA ASP A 676 13.04 -51.63 15.96
C ASP A 676 12.56 -50.20 15.60
N GLU A 677 11.49 -50.10 14.81
CA GLU A 677 10.93 -48.81 14.37
C GLU A 677 10.36 -47.95 15.52
N TYR A 678 10.07 -48.53 16.69
CA TYR A 678 9.46 -47.85 17.84
C TYR A 678 10.50 -47.39 18.87
N SER A 679 11.72 -47.92 18.81
CA SER A 679 12.78 -47.70 19.80
C SER A 679 13.15 -46.23 19.99
N ARG A 680 13.02 -45.39 18.95
CA ARG A 680 13.24 -43.94 19.05
C ARG A 680 12.23 -43.20 19.92
N PHE A 681 11.04 -43.76 20.10
CA PHE A 681 9.98 -43.17 20.91
C PHE A 681 10.00 -43.67 22.37
N GLU A 682 10.82 -44.68 22.68
CA GLU A 682 10.80 -45.38 23.97
C GLU A 682 11.00 -44.41 25.15
N ALA A 683 12.04 -43.58 25.11
CA ALA A 683 12.38 -42.65 26.19
C ALA A 683 11.22 -41.71 26.53
N LEU A 684 10.58 -41.11 25.51
CA LEU A 684 9.46 -40.20 25.72
C LEU A 684 8.16 -40.94 26.10
N SER A 685 7.93 -42.11 25.50
CA SER A 685 6.73 -42.93 25.77
C SER A 685 6.71 -43.50 27.18
N VAL A 686 7.87 -43.89 27.71
CA VAL A 686 8.01 -44.37 29.10
C VAL A 686 7.63 -43.28 30.10
N GLU A 687 8.15 -42.07 29.93
CA GLU A 687 7.83 -40.93 30.81
C GLU A 687 6.36 -40.49 30.64
N ARG A 688 5.82 -40.53 29.41
CA ARG A 688 4.41 -40.20 29.10
C ARG A 688 3.40 -41.20 29.65
N ASN A 689 3.78 -42.47 29.81
CA ASN A 689 2.88 -43.56 30.20
C ASN A 689 3.21 -44.19 31.57
N GLN A 690 3.98 -43.52 32.42
CA GLN A 690 4.46 -44.08 33.69
C GLN A 690 3.30 -44.49 34.63
N ALA A 691 3.36 -45.72 35.16
CA ALA A 691 2.31 -46.28 36.01
C ALA A 691 2.30 -45.61 37.40
N GLY A 692 1.21 -44.91 37.74
CA GLY A 692 1.00 -44.28 39.05
C GLY A 692 0.64 -42.80 39.00
N GLY A 693 0.67 -42.15 37.83
CA GLY A 693 0.17 -40.79 37.62
C GLY A 693 1.10 -39.67 38.13
N VAL A 694 2.28 -40.00 38.66
CA VAL A 694 3.33 -39.02 38.98
C VAL A 694 4.24 -38.90 37.77
N VAL A 695 4.00 -37.89 36.95
CA VAL A 695 4.82 -37.58 35.77
C VAL A 695 6.11 -36.90 36.22
N ASN A 696 7.27 -37.43 35.83
CA ASN A 696 8.54 -36.72 36.00
C ASN A 696 8.71 -35.70 34.86
N GLY A 697 8.26 -34.47 35.10
CA GLY A 697 8.34 -33.39 34.12
C GLY A 697 9.77 -33.13 33.60
N ALA A 698 10.80 -33.25 34.45
CA ALA A 698 12.19 -33.02 34.04
C ALA A 698 12.71 -34.10 33.10
N ALA A 699 12.45 -35.37 33.40
CA ALA A 699 12.84 -36.50 32.55
C ALA A 699 12.08 -36.48 31.22
N MET A 700 10.77 -36.17 31.27
CA MET A 700 9.93 -36.04 30.09
C MET A 700 10.40 -34.88 29.19
N GLY A 701 10.71 -33.72 29.75
CA GLY A 701 11.22 -32.58 28.98
C GLY A 701 12.57 -32.88 28.31
N ALA A 702 13.47 -33.61 28.98
CA ALA A 702 14.73 -34.04 28.38
C ALA A 702 14.53 -35.05 27.23
N ALA A 703 13.65 -36.03 27.42
CA ALA A 703 13.32 -37.01 26.38
C ALA A 703 12.60 -36.37 25.18
N PHE A 704 11.75 -35.37 25.43
CA PHE A 704 11.09 -34.58 24.40
C PHE A 704 12.12 -33.83 23.54
N THR A 705 13.03 -33.11 24.19
CA THR A 705 14.09 -32.32 23.55
C THR A 705 14.95 -33.21 22.66
N THR A 706 15.40 -34.34 23.18
CA THR A 706 16.22 -35.32 22.44
C THR A 706 15.50 -35.85 21.19
N LEU A 707 14.21 -36.19 21.31
CA LEU A 707 13.44 -36.69 20.17
C LEU A 707 13.21 -35.61 19.10
N ALA A 708 13.00 -34.36 19.51
CA ALA A 708 12.84 -33.23 18.61
C ALA A 708 14.13 -32.92 17.83
N GLU A 709 15.29 -32.97 18.48
CA GLU A 709 16.60 -32.73 17.86
C GLU A 709 16.95 -33.81 16.81
N ASN A 710 16.68 -35.08 17.12
CA ASN A 710 16.98 -36.20 16.23
C ASN A 710 15.99 -36.32 15.05
N ARG A 711 14.97 -35.44 14.94
CA ARG A 711 13.95 -35.47 13.87
C ARG A 711 14.56 -35.45 12.46
N ASN A 712 15.66 -34.71 12.29
CA ASN A 712 16.28 -34.47 10.99
C ASN A 712 17.56 -35.29 10.77
N ASP A 713 17.80 -36.32 11.60
CA ASP A 713 18.95 -37.20 11.42
C ASP A 713 18.90 -37.93 10.08
N ALA A 714 20.08 -38.22 9.52
CA ALA A 714 20.22 -38.76 8.17
C ALA A 714 19.55 -40.15 7.98
N ASP A 715 19.26 -40.86 9.06
CA ASP A 715 18.57 -42.16 9.09
C ASP A 715 17.06 -42.07 9.33
N VAL A 716 16.49 -40.85 9.37
CA VAL A 716 15.04 -40.63 9.58
C VAL A 716 14.32 -40.41 8.24
N THR A 717 13.32 -41.25 7.98
CA THR A 717 12.48 -41.13 6.76
C THR A 717 11.41 -40.05 6.92
N THR A 718 10.85 -39.53 5.81
CA THR A 718 9.73 -38.56 5.85
C THR A 718 8.49 -39.12 6.58
N ALA A 719 8.25 -40.44 6.48
CA ALA A 719 7.18 -41.10 7.22
C ALA A 719 7.45 -41.10 8.74
N ASP A 720 8.70 -41.31 9.15
CA ASP A 720 9.08 -41.24 10.56
C ASP A 720 9.06 -39.81 11.09
N GLN A 721 9.44 -38.81 10.28
CA GLN A 721 9.30 -37.40 10.64
C GLN A 721 7.86 -37.04 10.98
N ARG A 722 6.89 -37.49 10.16
CA ARG A 722 5.47 -37.29 10.46
C ARG A 722 5.05 -37.96 11.77
N ARG A 723 5.57 -39.15 12.06
CA ARG A 723 5.29 -39.87 13.32
C ARG A 723 5.88 -39.15 14.53
N ILE A 724 7.10 -38.66 14.41
CA ILE A 724 7.78 -37.81 15.40
C ILE A 724 6.96 -36.54 15.63
N ASP A 725 6.57 -35.83 14.59
CA ASP A 725 5.79 -34.59 14.69
C ASP A 725 4.45 -34.79 15.38
N ALA A 726 3.70 -35.84 15.01
CA ALA A 726 2.41 -36.16 15.63
C ALA A 726 2.56 -36.51 17.13
N TYR A 727 3.64 -37.23 17.48
CA TYR A 727 3.90 -37.62 18.88
C TYR A 727 4.38 -36.45 19.73
N LEU A 728 5.25 -35.59 19.19
CA LEU A 728 5.72 -34.37 19.85
C LEU A 728 4.58 -33.36 20.01
N ARG A 729 3.73 -33.16 19.00
CA ARG A 729 2.54 -32.28 19.10
C ARG A 729 1.58 -32.71 20.21
N ASP A 730 1.16 -33.98 20.22
CA ASP A 730 0.29 -34.50 21.30
C ASP A 730 0.93 -34.39 22.69
N THR A 731 2.25 -34.56 22.78
CA THR A 731 2.98 -34.46 24.05
C THR A 731 3.12 -33.00 24.51
N ALA A 732 3.41 -32.08 23.59
CA ALA A 732 3.49 -30.65 23.86
C ALA A 732 2.14 -30.10 24.36
N ASP A 733 1.05 -30.46 23.69
CA ASP A 733 -0.31 -30.01 24.04
C ASP A 733 -0.75 -30.49 25.43
N ARG A 734 -0.38 -31.71 25.82
CA ARG A 734 -0.82 -32.31 27.09
C ARG A 734 0.09 -31.99 28.27
N TYR A 735 1.40 -31.91 28.04
CA TYR A 735 2.40 -31.92 29.11
C TYR A 735 3.39 -30.75 29.05
N GLY A 736 3.26 -29.82 28.10
CA GLY A 736 4.20 -28.70 27.88
C GLY A 736 4.58 -27.93 29.15
N GLU A 737 3.58 -27.46 29.91
CA GLU A 737 3.81 -26.76 31.19
C GLU A 737 4.47 -27.65 32.25
N GLN A 738 4.06 -28.92 32.34
CA GLN A 738 4.59 -29.86 33.35
C GLN A 738 6.05 -30.22 33.06
N MET A 739 6.41 -30.37 31.78
CA MET A 739 7.78 -30.60 31.34
C MET A 739 8.68 -29.40 31.67
N ARG A 740 8.22 -28.18 31.31
CA ARG A 740 8.93 -26.94 31.58
C ARG A 740 9.15 -26.70 33.08
N ASP A 741 8.09 -26.81 33.88
CA ASP A 741 8.14 -26.66 35.33
C ASP A 741 9.04 -27.71 35.99
N GLY A 742 8.99 -28.94 35.48
CA GLY A 742 9.85 -30.03 35.95
C GLY A 742 11.33 -29.70 35.73
N LEU A 743 11.70 -29.30 34.51
CA LEU A 743 13.06 -28.91 34.15
C LEU A 743 13.56 -27.72 34.99
N ALA A 744 12.71 -26.72 35.22
CA ALA A 744 13.06 -25.55 36.03
C ALA A 744 13.32 -25.89 37.52
N ARG A 745 12.64 -26.93 38.05
CA ARG A 745 12.75 -27.37 39.45
C ARG A 745 13.87 -28.40 39.69
N ASP A 746 14.31 -29.12 38.66
CA ASP A 746 15.25 -30.27 38.72
C ASP A 746 16.65 -29.92 39.29
N ASN A 747 16.95 -28.64 39.54
CA ASN A 747 18.21 -28.17 40.13
C ASN A 747 18.06 -27.05 41.19
N GLN A 748 16.91 -26.92 41.87
CA GLN A 748 16.89 -26.08 43.07
C GLN A 748 17.81 -26.71 44.13
N PRO A 749 18.86 -26.02 44.62
CA PRO A 749 19.71 -26.58 45.66
C PRO A 749 18.87 -26.91 46.88
N GLU A 750 19.00 -28.15 47.41
CA GLU A 750 18.35 -28.55 48.66
C GLU A 750 18.59 -27.46 49.71
N THR A 751 17.50 -26.98 50.31
CA THR A 751 17.49 -25.87 51.28
C THR A 751 18.37 -26.11 52.51
N ASP A 752 18.93 -27.32 52.66
CA ASP A 752 19.81 -27.73 53.75
C ASP A 752 21.25 -27.18 53.65
N ARG A 753 21.65 -26.56 52.52
CA ARG A 753 23.01 -25.97 52.32
C ARG A 753 23.15 -24.47 52.64
N LEU A 754 22.19 -23.86 53.33
CA LEU A 754 22.22 -22.43 53.72
C LEU A 754 23.41 -22.00 54.63
N ASN A 755 24.32 -22.92 55.00
CA ASN A 755 25.48 -22.66 55.85
C ASN A 755 26.85 -22.84 55.14
N ASP A 756 26.88 -23.05 53.81
CA ASP A 756 28.13 -23.20 53.05
C ASP A 756 28.63 -21.84 52.49
N PRO A 757 29.89 -21.42 52.75
CA PRO A 757 30.45 -20.18 52.18
C PRO A 757 30.57 -20.17 50.65
N ASP A 758 30.52 -21.33 49.96
CA ASP A 758 30.51 -21.40 48.49
C ASP A 758 29.08 -21.44 47.89
N TYR A 759 28.03 -21.36 48.75
CA TYR A 759 26.62 -21.48 48.37
C TYR A 759 26.19 -20.48 47.28
N GLU A 760 26.61 -19.22 47.35
CA GLU A 760 26.21 -18.21 46.35
C GLU A 760 26.73 -18.54 44.96
N ARG A 761 27.95 -19.08 44.85
CA ARG A 761 28.57 -19.44 43.57
C ARG A 761 27.96 -20.72 43.00
N ASP A 762 27.76 -21.73 43.85
CA ASP A 762 27.13 -22.99 43.47
C ASP A 762 25.65 -22.79 43.08
N ALA A 763 24.94 -21.89 43.77
CA ALA A 763 23.56 -21.54 43.46
C ALA A 763 23.43 -20.77 42.13
N VAL A 764 24.39 -19.89 41.79
CA VAL A 764 24.45 -19.22 40.49
C VAL A 764 24.71 -20.23 39.38
N GLN A 765 25.69 -21.13 39.53
CA GLN A 765 26.00 -22.14 38.53
C GLN A 765 24.85 -23.15 38.33
N ALA A 766 24.18 -23.56 39.42
CA ALA A 766 23.02 -24.45 39.34
C ALA A 766 21.83 -23.79 38.62
N ARG A 767 21.61 -22.47 38.84
CA ARG A 767 20.61 -21.69 38.10
C ARG A 767 20.96 -21.58 36.62
N GLU A 768 22.19 -21.18 36.28
CA GLU A 768 22.64 -21.07 34.89
C GLU A 768 22.47 -22.39 34.11
N PHE A 769 22.74 -23.52 34.77
CA PHE A 769 22.56 -24.85 34.20
C PHE A 769 21.08 -25.24 34.02
N SER A 770 20.23 -24.93 35.01
CA SER A 770 18.77 -25.13 34.91
C SER A 770 18.16 -24.28 33.79
N ASP A 771 18.54 -23.01 33.73
CA ASP A 771 18.05 -22.06 32.74
C ASP A 771 18.48 -22.47 31.31
N ALA A 772 19.67 -23.06 31.15
CA ALA A 772 20.12 -23.58 29.86
C ALA A 772 19.25 -24.74 29.36
N ARG A 773 18.90 -25.70 30.22
CA ARG A 773 18.03 -26.83 29.86
C ARG A 773 16.60 -26.40 29.57
N VAL A 774 16.07 -25.44 30.33
CA VAL A 774 14.74 -24.87 30.06
C VAL A 774 14.72 -24.14 28.72
N ARG A 775 15.78 -23.39 28.37
CA ARG A 775 15.93 -22.76 27.05
C ARG A 775 15.99 -23.76 25.91
N GLU A 776 16.80 -24.81 26.05
CA GLU A 776 16.93 -25.89 25.07
C GLU A 776 15.58 -26.57 24.81
N PHE A 777 14.84 -26.86 25.90
CA PHE A 777 13.48 -27.38 25.82
C PHE A 777 12.49 -26.39 25.19
N ASP A 778 12.50 -25.11 25.57
CA ASP A 778 11.60 -24.08 25.04
C ASP A 778 11.80 -23.93 23.51
N ASN A 779 13.05 -24.01 23.02
CA ASN A 779 13.36 -24.03 21.59
C ASN A 779 12.84 -25.32 20.91
N ALA A 780 13.02 -26.48 21.53
CA ALA A 780 12.58 -27.76 20.98
C ALA A 780 11.06 -27.93 20.93
N ILE A 781 10.32 -27.40 21.91
CA ILE A 781 8.85 -27.54 22.00
C ILE A 781 8.10 -26.54 21.12
N ARG A 782 8.68 -25.37 20.82
CA ARG A 782 8.02 -24.28 20.09
C ARG A 782 7.32 -24.69 18.79
N PRO A 783 7.91 -25.52 17.90
CA PRO A 783 7.26 -25.93 16.64
C PRO A 783 5.99 -26.78 16.83
N TYR A 784 5.74 -27.28 18.04
CA TYR A 784 4.73 -28.28 18.33
C TYR A 784 3.59 -27.77 19.23
N ARG A 785 3.63 -26.52 19.71
CA ARG A 785 2.57 -25.93 20.55
C ARG A 785 1.44 -25.37 19.70
N THR A 786 0.18 -25.60 20.09
CA THR A 786 -0.99 -25.04 19.39
C THR A 786 -1.54 -23.74 19.97
N ASP A 787 -1.18 -23.39 21.22
CA ASP A 787 -2.06 -22.55 22.05
C ASP A 787 -1.60 -21.13 22.37
N GLN A 788 -0.38 -20.67 22.10
CA GLN A 788 0.03 -19.32 22.54
C GLN A 788 1.08 -18.66 21.63
N ALA A 789 0.63 -17.78 20.73
CA ALA A 789 1.48 -16.75 20.15
C ALA A 789 1.45 -15.49 21.04
N GLU A 790 0.27 -14.95 21.37
CA GLU A 790 0.15 -13.73 22.18
C GLU A 790 -0.52 -13.98 23.56
N THR A 791 0.25 -13.81 24.63
CA THR A 791 -0.25 -14.02 26.00
C THR A 791 -1.15 -12.88 26.51
N ALA A 792 -1.89 -13.11 27.60
CA ALA A 792 -2.73 -12.09 28.21
C ALA A 792 -1.93 -10.91 28.79
N GLU A 793 -0.73 -11.19 29.30
CA GLU A 793 0.19 -10.16 29.80
C GLU A 793 0.76 -9.32 28.66
N MET A 794 1.12 -9.95 27.54
CA MET A 794 1.57 -9.22 26.34
C MET A 794 0.50 -8.23 25.89
N ARG A 795 -0.76 -8.69 25.78
CA ARG A 795 -1.90 -7.82 25.43
C ARG A 795 -2.11 -6.67 26.40
N ARG A 796 -1.98 -6.91 27.72
CA ARG A 796 -2.12 -5.85 28.73
C ARG A 796 -1.06 -4.77 28.55
N VAL A 797 0.21 -5.18 28.37
CA VAL A 797 1.34 -4.26 28.19
C VAL A 797 1.23 -3.48 26.88
N ILE A 798 0.85 -4.14 25.79
CA ILE A 798 0.62 -3.50 24.49
C ILE A 798 -0.50 -2.46 24.58
N GLU A 799 -1.63 -2.80 25.19
CA GLU A 799 -2.76 -1.87 25.34
C GLU A 799 -2.42 -0.69 26.26
N HIS A 800 -1.60 -0.91 27.30
CA HIS A 800 -1.07 0.19 28.11
C HIS A 800 -0.22 1.14 27.27
N GLU A 801 0.76 0.62 26.51
CA GLU A 801 1.62 1.41 25.63
C GLU A 801 0.84 2.17 24.54
N ARG A 802 -0.31 1.62 24.13
CA ARG A 802 -1.23 2.26 23.20
C ARG A 802 -1.94 3.46 23.80
N THR A 803 -2.41 3.36 25.04
CA THR A 803 -3.36 4.31 25.65
C THR A 803 -2.69 5.30 26.61
N GLU A 804 -1.73 4.85 27.40
CA GLU A 804 -1.05 5.64 28.42
C GLU A 804 0.31 6.13 27.89
N LYS A 805 0.45 7.46 27.79
CA LYS A 805 1.62 8.10 27.16
C LYS A 805 2.56 8.75 28.17
N ILE A 806 2.19 8.77 29.46
CA ILE A 806 2.93 9.46 30.51
C ILE A 806 3.59 8.44 31.47
N GLU A 807 2.85 7.40 31.89
CA GLU A 807 3.32 6.37 32.83
C GLU A 807 3.73 5.05 32.14
N GLY A 808 4.64 4.29 32.75
CA GLY A 808 5.15 3.01 32.20
C GLY A 808 4.20 1.83 32.47
N PRO A 809 4.32 0.71 31.73
CA PRO A 809 3.37 -0.41 31.78
C PRO A 809 3.55 -1.39 32.96
N PHE A 810 4.48 -1.11 33.87
CA PHE A 810 4.86 -2.00 34.97
C PHE A 810 4.78 -1.28 36.32
N ASP A 811 4.11 -1.89 37.30
CA ASP A 811 3.99 -1.38 38.67
C ASP A 811 5.22 -1.75 39.53
N GLY A 812 6.10 -2.64 39.05
CA GLY A 812 7.36 -3.02 39.69
C GLY A 812 8.16 -4.08 38.92
N ASP A 813 9.32 -4.46 39.47
CA ASP A 813 10.29 -5.35 38.80
C ASP A 813 9.72 -6.73 38.46
N VAL A 814 8.84 -7.27 39.31
CA VAL A 814 8.21 -8.60 39.13
C VAL A 814 7.33 -8.66 37.88
N ASP A 815 6.55 -7.62 37.60
CA ASP A 815 5.67 -7.56 36.43
C ASP A 815 6.49 -7.41 35.15
N SER A 816 7.56 -6.60 35.21
CA SER A 816 8.47 -6.41 34.08
C SER A 816 9.22 -7.70 33.70
N GLN A 817 9.61 -8.48 34.70
CA GLN A 817 10.30 -9.76 34.50
C GLN A 817 9.32 -10.83 34.01
N THR A 818 8.08 -10.84 34.51
CA THR A 818 7.02 -11.74 34.02
C THR A 818 6.72 -11.51 32.54
N PHE A 819 6.58 -10.25 32.11
CA PHE A 819 6.40 -9.92 30.69
C PHE A 819 7.61 -10.35 29.86
N ARG A 820 8.83 -10.12 30.37
CA ARG A 820 10.06 -10.51 29.68
C ARG A 820 10.15 -12.02 29.46
N ASP A 821 9.95 -12.81 30.51
CA ASP A 821 10.01 -14.27 30.45
C ASP A 821 9.00 -14.85 29.44
N GLN A 822 7.83 -14.21 29.32
CA GLN A 822 6.83 -14.62 28.33
C GLN A 822 7.24 -14.32 26.90
N ILE A 823 7.89 -13.18 26.64
CA ILE A 823 8.45 -12.87 25.31
C ILE A 823 9.60 -13.83 25.00
N GLU A 824 10.51 -14.08 25.94
CA GLU A 824 11.66 -14.95 25.71
C GLU A 824 11.27 -16.41 25.48
N ARG A 825 10.15 -16.85 26.04
CA ARG A 825 9.58 -18.18 25.78
C ARG A 825 9.18 -18.37 24.31
N GLU A 826 8.70 -17.32 23.65
CA GLU A 826 8.15 -17.41 22.29
C GLU A 826 9.18 -17.12 21.19
N LEU A 827 10.42 -16.71 21.54
CA LEU A 827 11.47 -16.34 20.59
C LEU A 827 12.73 -17.21 20.68
N ASP A 828 13.33 -17.57 19.53
CA ASP A 828 14.59 -18.34 19.49
C ASP A 828 15.79 -17.43 19.76
N ASP A 829 16.98 -18.02 19.89
CA ASP A 829 18.20 -17.27 20.21
C ASP A 829 18.50 -16.17 19.17
N GLY A 830 18.25 -16.44 17.88
CA GLY A 830 18.45 -15.48 16.81
C GLY A 830 17.42 -14.36 16.84
N GLN A 831 16.15 -14.70 17.06
CA GLN A 831 15.05 -13.75 17.24
C GLN A 831 15.24 -12.89 18.50
N LEU A 832 15.72 -13.48 19.60
CA LEU A 832 16.05 -12.76 20.83
C LEU A 832 17.19 -11.79 20.65
N GLU A 833 18.26 -12.22 19.96
CA GLU A 833 19.36 -11.32 19.60
C GLU A 833 18.87 -10.19 18.71
N ALA A 834 18.03 -10.48 17.71
CA ALA A 834 17.42 -9.48 16.86
C ALA A 834 16.56 -8.49 17.66
N LEU A 835 15.68 -8.98 18.56
CA LEU A 835 14.83 -8.16 19.42
C LEU A 835 15.65 -7.27 20.35
N ARG A 836 16.71 -7.80 20.97
CA ARG A 836 17.66 -7.03 21.82
C ARG A 836 18.40 -5.95 21.03
N ASN A 837 18.62 -6.17 19.74
CA ASN A 837 19.14 -5.18 18.81
C ASN A 837 18.07 -4.21 18.26
N GLY A 838 16.82 -4.32 18.72
CA GLY A 838 15.71 -3.44 18.35
C GLY A 838 14.93 -3.91 17.14
N ASP A 839 15.07 -5.16 16.73
CA ASP A 839 14.26 -5.75 15.67
C ASP A 839 12.91 -6.26 16.19
N ALA A 840 11.88 -5.44 16.03
CA ALA A 840 10.53 -5.85 16.39
C ALA A 840 9.96 -6.92 15.45
N ASP A 841 10.54 -7.12 14.26
CA ASP A 841 10.09 -8.16 13.32
C ASP A 841 10.44 -9.57 13.80
N ALA A 842 11.32 -9.69 14.80
CA ALA A 842 11.51 -10.93 15.55
C ALA A 842 10.19 -11.47 16.15
N LEU A 843 9.22 -10.59 16.43
CA LEU A 843 7.91 -10.93 16.98
C LEU A 843 6.84 -11.23 15.91
N GLU A 844 7.18 -11.32 14.62
CA GLU A 844 6.20 -11.49 13.52
C GLU A 844 5.31 -12.73 13.66
N ASN A 845 5.85 -13.81 14.23
CA ASN A 845 5.11 -15.06 14.46
C ASN A 845 4.36 -15.09 15.81
N VAL A 846 4.52 -14.03 16.62
CA VAL A 846 3.98 -13.90 17.97
C VAL A 846 2.83 -12.87 17.99
N ILE A 847 3.02 -11.74 17.32
CA ILE A 847 2.09 -10.61 17.27
C ILE A 847 1.92 -10.16 15.81
N ASP A 848 0.69 -10.26 15.31
CA ASP A 848 0.35 -10.03 13.89
C ASP A 848 0.52 -8.56 13.47
N GLU A 849 0.07 -7.62 14.30
CA GLU A 849 0.10 -6.19 13.98
C GLU A 849 1.48 -5.60 14.30
N ARG A 850 2.12 -5.00 13.29
CA ARG A 850 3.45 -4.39 13.43
C ARG A 850 3.53 -3.37 14.56
N LEU A 851 2.51 -2.54 14.70
CA LEU A 851 2.51 -1.52 15.73
C LEU A 851 2.52 -2.15 17.13
N ASP A 852 1.81 -3.26 17.29
CA ASP A 852 1.75 -4.00 18.56
C ASP A 852 3.08 -4.73 18.82
N ARG A 853 3.73 -5.28 17.77
CA ARG A 853 5.13 -5.77 17.86
C ARG A 853 6.07 -4.71 18.36
N LEU A 854 5.97 -3.50 17.81
CA LEU A 854 6.82 -2.38 18.18
C LEU A 854 6.58 -1.94 19.64
N TYR A 855 5.33 -1.89 20.10
CA TYR A 855 5.02 -1.64 21.51
C TYR A 855 5.57 -2.73 22.43
N ALA A 856 5.41 -4.00 22.07
CA ALA A 856 5.95 -5.13 22.84
C ALA A 856 7.48 -5.07 22.89
N ALA A 857 8.14 -4.81 21.76
CA ALA A 857 9.60 -4.65 21.68
C ALA A 857 10.09 -3.47 22.54
N LYS A 858 9.37 -2.34 22.54
CA LYS A 858 9.69 -1.20 23.40
C LYS A 858 9.61 -1.58 24.87
N ALA A 859 8.53 -2.24 25.28
CA ALA A 859 8.34 -2.66 26.67
C ALA A 859 9.40 -3.71 27.08
N TYR A 860 9.75 -4.63 26.18
CA TYR A 860 10.77 -5.66 26.41
C TYR A 860 12.16 -5.04 26.61
N LEU A 861 12.54 -4.08 25.76
CA LEU A 861 13.81 -3.38 25.92
C LEU A 861 13.82 -2.45 27.13
N GLN A 862 12.67 -1.98 27.60
CA GLN A 862 12.56 -1.14 28.80
C GLN A 862 12.51 -1.93 30.11
N SER A 863 12.25 -3.25 30.08
CA SER A 863 12.23 -4.09 31.27
C SER A 863 13.62 -4.43 31.82
N ASP A 864 14.69 -4.09 31.10
CA ASP A 864 16.07 -4.39 31.47
C ASP A 864 16.93 -3.12 31.46
N ALA A 865 17.64 -2.88 32.56
CA ALA A 865 18.43 -1.67 32.78
C ALA A 865 19.54 -1.46 31.73
N GLU A 866 20.09 -2.53 31.17
CA GLU A 866 21.13 -2.46 30.13
C GLU A 866 20.56 -2.00 28.79
N THR A 867 19.32 -2.41 28.48
CA THR A 867 18.67 -2.11 27.19
C THR A 867 17.76 -0.89 27.26
N ALA A 868 17.24 -0.49 28.43
CA ALA A 868 16.25 0.58 28.58
C ALA A 868 16.68 1.93 28.00
N ASN A 869 17.99 2.21 28.02
CA ASN A 869 18.60 3.42 27.47
C ASN A 869 19.53 3.14 26.27
N SER A 870 19.37 1.99 25.62
CA SER A 870 20.19 1.57 24.48
C SER A 870 19.76 2.26 23.16
N GLU A 871 20.56 2.09 22.11
CA GLU A 871 20.21 2.54 20.75
C GLU A 871 19.01 1.75 20.19
N ALA A 872 18.93 0.45 20.47
CA ALA A 872 17.81 -0.42 20.10
C ALA A 872 16.46 0.13 20.59
N THR A 873 16.36 0.54 21.86
CA THR A 873 15.12 1.13 22.40
C THR A 873 14.74 2.43 21.70
N ARG A 874 15.74 3.24 21.33
CA ARG A 874 15.51 4.51 20.62
C ARG A 874 14.98 4.26 19.21
N GLU A 875 15.48 3.22 18.56
CA GLU A 875 15.10 2.81 17.22
C GLU A 875 13.66 2.28 17.19
N VAL A 876 13.31 1.34 18.07
CA VAL A 876 11.95 0.79 18.18
C VAL A 876 10.92 1.90 18.43
N VAL A 877 11.20 2.84 19.34
CA VAL A 877 10.29 3.98 19.58
C VAL A 877 10.13 4.84 18.30
N SER A 878 11.04 4.76 17.34
CA SER A 878 11.07 5.63 16.14
C SER A 878 10.18 5.03 15.10
N GLU A 879 10.35 3.73 14.92
CA GLU A 879 9.45 2.90 14.16
C GLU A 879 8.02 2.96 14.73
N ILE A 880 7.82 2.99 16.06
CA ILE A 880 6.47 3.23 16.64
C ILE A 880 5.87 4.52 16.12
N ALA A 881 6.62 5.63 16.13
CA ALA A 881 6.08 6.92 15.70
C ALA A 881 5.74 6.94 14.20
N GLU A 882 6.52 6.22 13.38
CA GLU A 882 6.25 6.06 11.95
C GLU A 882 5.03 5.13 11.71
N GLU A 883 4.93 4.02 12.43
CA GLU A 883 3.88 3.01 12.24
C GLU A 883 2.54 3.41 12.87
N GLU A 884 2.54 4.08 14.04
CA GLU A 884 1.36 4.69 14.68
C GLU A 884 0.61 5.56 13.67
N PHE A 885 1.36 6.23 12.81
CA PHE A 885 0.85 7.12 11.80
C PHE A 885 0.36 6.40 10.52
N ASP A 886 0.94 5.25 10.15
CA ASP A 886 0.44 4.35 9.12
C ASP A 886 -0.91 3.72 9.51
N ALA A 887 -1.04 3.24 10.74
CA ALA A 887 -2.25 2.59 11.25
C ALA A 887 -3.49 3.51 11.35
N GLN A 888 -3.35 4.83 11.50
CA GLN A 888 -4.50 5.75 11.59
C GLN A 888 -5.24 5.92 10.27
N ARG A 889 -4.48 5.93 9.19
CA ARG A 889 -4.98 6.16 7.84
C ARG A 889 -5.86 5.00 7.37
N LEU A 890 -5.46 3.77 7.69
CA LEU A 890 -6.24 2.55 7.44
C LEU A 890 -7.59 2.55 8.18
N LYS A 891 -7.65 3.06 9.42
CA LYS A 891 -8.92 3.18 10.16
C LYS A 891 -9.85 4.24 9.58
N THR A 892 -9.34 5.38 9.10
CA THR A 892 -10.17 6.39 8.42
C THR A 892 -10.68 5.88 7.07
N VAL A 893 -9.93 5.04 6.35
CA VAL A 893 -10.37 4.39 5.12
C VAL A 893 -11.37 3.23 5.37
N ARG A 894 -11.19 2.45 6.45
CA ARG A 894 -12.08 1.31 6.80
C ARG A 894 -13.38 1.71 7.52
N ALA A 895 -13.36 2.74 8.38
CA ALA A 895 -14.56 3.20 9.10
C ALA A 895 -15.67 3.69 8.14
N ASP A 896 -15.30 4.13 6.93
CA ASP A 896 -16.23 4.54 5.88
C ASP A 896 -16.80 3.37 5.05
N THR A 897 -16.47 2.12 5.40
CA THR A 897 -17.04 0.90 4.81
C THR A 897 -17.92 0.08 5.77
N GLU A 898 -17.94 0.38 7.07
CA GLU A 898 -18.83 -0.28 8.02
C GLU A 898 -20.18 0.44 8.14
N LYS A 899 -21.26 -0.26 7.79
CA LYS A 899 -22.65 0.19 7.97
C LYS A 899 -22.93 0.47 9.45
N GLY A 900 -23.00 1.74 9.82
CA GLY A 900 -23.49 2.17 11.13
C GLY A 900 -24.91 1.66 11.39
N GLN A 901 -25.11 1.05 12.57
CA GLN A 901 -26.40 0.60 13.07
C GLN A 901 -27.42 1.75 13.08
N THR A 902 -28.55 1.55 12.42
CA THR A 902 -29.72 2.41 12.51
C THR A 902 -30.37 2.23 13.88
N HIS A 903 -30.31 3.26 14.72
CA HIS A 903 -31.27 3.45 15.81
C HIS A 903 -32.27 4.53 15.40
N GLY A 904 -33.56 4.23 15.62
CA GLY A 904 -34.70 5.00 15.12
C GLY A 904 -35.12 6.20 15.96
#